data_AF-A0A349PCN1-F1
#
_entry.id   AF-A0A349PCN1-F1
#
_cell.length_a   1.000
_cell.length_b   1.000
_cell.length_c   1.000
_cell.angle_alpha   90.00
_cell.angle_beta   90.00
_cell.angle_gamma   90.00
#
_symmetry.space_group_name_H-M   'P 1'
#
loop_
_entity.id
_entity.type
_entity.pdbx_description
1 polymer ?
#
loop_
_entity_poly.entity_id
_entity_poly.type
_entity_poly.pdbx_seq_one_letter_code
_entity_poly.pdbx_strand_id
1 'polypeptide(L)'
;MNMKARMNHWKICAAAALLLAGRSPALAAFEDLGFGARVPGMGDVFTGVADDISSIYYNPAGLSNLERPKVTASHSMFYSGLSDGSSLGLSAVAFAMPLSNGRNGALGALWQQFSLSGVYYEKTGQVSWGYRFDKRSKYDRLSLGVSLKYLSHGFTRLGETYNAVEDGVFQNGNTDPVLAGANSRAALDADVGALYRLTRRWTLGAALLNAMQADVAFSGGDKDPVPMKTRLGASYKSLWLLLAADARVQKGPDGKTDKQFIFAAEKVFPSLDRGDLGVRASLGVGDREFRQATAGLSYKIQKIQLDYGFSLPIGTVKETAGNHKLALTYHFGSITQSEVAEAELLDQYRRLREAKEYKSPRDTASLDDPRLADVKEQARRENYYAANKLLLDKAGELLPDSSVVGLTRRLSTVAAFYPSLAVEDREKLRWEQLLSDGVRDFLNGADPRAMAQLAYAQSLNQQDSSLSNFLDRAGEITRISPDRVPFDFNRGWAEFKIIESDEYYSKKRYSEALRKLDEMLELEPRHLLGLKKSGSCNYMLGGYARAAHEWGKAAALETDPREKSKLGKMIDEARRKQGGAAWEPPESAARPDEPEKKPETAAARDAREIEKLYQTGADHYARGEYGKAEDDFRKILELAPENPQAKKALERIIRLSR
;
A
#
# COMPACT_ATOMS: atom_id res chain seq x y z
N MET A 1 62.96 -18.26 77.12
CA MET A 1 63.92 -18.73 76.09
C MET A 1 63.14 -18.96 74.80
N ASN A 2 63.08 -17.95 73.92
CA ASN A 2 63.84 -17.82 72.65
C ASN A 2 63.43 -18.86 71.58
N MET A 3 62.74 -18.49 70.50
CA MET A 3 63.16 -17.78 69.26
C MET A 3 64.03 -18.60 68.28
N LYS A 4 63.58 -18.64 67.01
CA LYS A 4 64.19 -19.11 65.73
C LYS A 4 63.99 -20.61 65.43
N ALA A 5 63.44 -21.06 64.30
CA ALA A 5 63.34 -20.55 62.92
C ALA A 5 61.97 -20.95 62.31
N ARG A 6 61.11 -20.09 61.75
CA ARG A 6 61.17 -19.31 60.50
C ARG A 6 61.67 -20.07 59.24
N MET A 7 60.69 -20.37 58.38
CA MET A 7 60.55 -19.80 57.03
C MET A 7 61.29 -20.53 55.89
N ASN A 8 60.55 -21.25 55.01
CA ASN A 8 60.76 -21.31 53.54
C ASN A 8 59.98 -22.43 52.77
N HIS A 9 58.66 -22.55 52.93
CA HIS A 9 57.86 -23.40 52.01
C HIS A 9 56.70 -22.66 51.32
N TRP A 10 56.22 -21.55 51.89
CA TRP A 10 55.14 -20.76 51.29
C TRP A 10 55.61 -19.84 50.13
N LYS A 11 56.87 -19.36 50.15
CA LYS A 11 57.35 -18.41 49.13
C LYS A 11 57.71 -19.05 47.79
N ILE A 12 57.96 -20.35 47.74
CA ILE A 12 58.29 -21.07 46.49
C ILE A 12 57.00 -21.38 45.69
N CYS A 13 55.89 -21.67 46.38
CA CYS A 13 54.59 -21.83 45.71
C CYS A 13 54.00 -20.50 45.23
N ALA A 14 54.27 -19.39 45.93
CA ALA A 14 53.84 -18.06 45.50
C ALA A 14 54.65 -17.54 44.29
N ALA A 15 55.94 -17.88 44.17
CA ALA A 15 56.75 -17.49 43.02
C ALA A 15 56.45 -18.33 41.75
N ALA A 16 56.03 -19.59 41.90
CA ALA A 16 55.55 -20.40 40.78
C ALA A 16 54.13 -20.01 40.31
N ALA A 17 53.29 -19.50 41.23
CA ALA A 17 51.96 -18.97 40.90
C ALA A 17 52.00 -17.55 40.30
N LEU A 18 53.09 -16.80 40.48
CA LEU A 18 53.31 -15.47 39.90
C LEU A 18 54.10 -15.47 38.57
N LEU A 19 54.57 -16.64 38.11
CA LEU A 19 55.17 -16.82 36.77
C LEU A 19 54.26 -17.57 35.78
N LEU A 20 53.06 -17.97 36.21
CA LEU A 20 51.94 -18.27 35.32
C LEU A 20 51.03 -17.05 35.27
N ALA A 21 51.54 -15.93 34.76
CA ALA A 21 50.71 -15.00 34.03
C ALA A 21 50.17 -15.77 32.82
N GLY A 22 49.10 -16.54 33.06
CA GLY A 22 48.40 -17.26 32.01
C GLY A 22 47.99 -16.23 30.98
N ARG A 23 48.60 -16.29 29.80
CA ARG A 23 48.22 -15.45 28.66
C ARG A 23 46.70 -15.54 28.55
N SER A 24 46.02 -14.43 28.77
CA SER A 24 44.59 -14.36 28.48
C SER A 24 44.44 -14.74 27.01
N PRO A 25 43.53 -15.68 26.67
CA PRO A 25 43.30 -16.03 25.28
C PRO A 25 42.96 -14.75 24.52
N ALA A 26 43.63 -14.52 23.38
CA ALA A 26 43.17 -13.53 22.44
C ALA A 26 41.80 -13.99 21.88
N LEU A 27 40.93 -13.05 21.56
CA LEU A 27 39.62 -13.31 20.92
C LEU A 27 39.44 -12.27 19.81
N ALA A 28 40.36 -12.24 18.85
CA ALA A 28 40.45 -11.16 17.85
C ALA A 28 40.14 -11.60 16.41
N ALA A 29 40.00 -12.91 16.17
CA ALA A 29 39.73 -13.46 14.85
C ALA A 29 38.23 -13.65 14.58
N PHE A 30 37.81 -13.48 13.33
CA PHE A 30 36.43 -13.71 12.86
C PHE A 30 35.37 -12.85 13.55
N GLU A 31 35.63 -11.53 13.54
CA GLU A 31 34.67 -10.53 14.01
C GLU A 31 33.30 -10.63 13.33
N ASP A 32 32.27 -10.21 14.04
CA ASP A 32 30.89 -10.27 13.53
C ASP A 32 30.60 -9.12 12.56
N LEU A 33 30.96 -9.33 11.30
CA LEU A 33 30.78 -8.32 10.24
C LEU A 33 29.44 -8.44 9.50
N GLY A 34 28.62 -9.43 9.87
CA GLY A 34 27.36 -9.76 9.20
C GLY A 34 27.55 -10.39 7.81
N PHE A 35 26.43 -10.81 7.24
CA PHE A 35 26.29 -11.40 5.90
C PHE A 35 25.17 -10.71 5.10
N GLY A 36 25.40 -10.52 3.80
CA GLY A 36 24.45 -9.89 2.88
C GLY A 36 24.36 -8.36 3.06
N ALA A 37 23.21 -7.78 2.72
CA ALA A 37 22.94 -6.35 2.90
C ALA A 37 21.59 -6.06 3.56
N ARG A 38 20.56 -6.90 3.34
CA ARG A 38 19.27 -6.80 4.02
C ARG A 38 19.41 -6.84 5.54
N VAL A 39 20.00 -7.91 6.05
CA VAL A 39 20.11 -8.16 7.49
C VAL A 39 21.02 -7.13 8.19
N PRO A 40 22.18 -6.74 7.63
CA PRO A 40 22.95 -5.63 8.16
C PRO A 40 22.24 -4.27 8.17
N GLY A 41 21.35 -4.01 7.20
CA GLY A 41 20.47 -2.83 7.23
C GLY A 41 19.42 -2.87 8.34
N MET A 42 19.29 -4.00 9.05
CA MET A 42 18.54 -4.17 10.30
C MET A 42 19.46 -4.24 11.52
N GLY A 43 20.74 -3.86 11.41
CA GLY A 43 21.73 -4.01 12.48
C GLY A 43 21.94 -5.46 12.88
N ASP A 44 21.87 -6.37 11.91
CA ASP A 44 22.09 -7.81 12.07
C ASP A 44 21.02 -8.53 12.92
N VAL A 45 19.86 -7.88 13.14
CA VAL A 45 18.74 -8.44 13.92
C VAL A 45 17.98 -9.46 13.06
N PHE A 46 18.28 -10.74 13.26
CA PHE A 46 17.72 -11.81 12.42
C PHE A 46 17.55 -13.14 13.14
N THR A 47 17.94 -13.27 14.41
CA THR A 47 17.86 -14.54 15.12
C THR A 47 16.42 -15.04 15.25
N GLY A 48 15.45 -14.15 15.51
CA GLY A 48 14.03 -14.49 15.53
C GLY A 48 13.30 -14.31 14.19
N VAL A 49 13.93 -13.71 13.18
CA VAL A 49 13.34 -13.47 11.86
C VAL A 49 13.60 -14.69 10.96
N ALA A 50 14.89 -14.96 10.67
CA ALA A 50 15.39 -16.19 10.07
C ALA A 50 14.51 -16.74 8.93
N ASP A 51 14.16 -15.87 7.98
CA ASP A 51 13.16 -16.14 6.94
C ASP A 51 13.72 -16.19 5.50
N ASP A 52 15.03 -16.03 5.33
CA ASP A 52 15.70 -16.09 4.03
C ASP A 52 17.05 -16.83 4.08
N ILE A 53 17.78 -16.80 2.96
CA ILE A 53 19.09 -17.45 2.79
C ILE A 53 20.15 -16.98 3.79
N SER A 54 20.02 -15.78 4.34
CA SER A 54 20.91 -15.26 5.40
C SER A 54 20.84 -16.08 6.67
N SER A 55 19.79 -16.89 6.86
CA SER A 55 19.65 -17.82 7.99
C SER A 55 20.86 -18.73 8.17
N ILE A 56 21.60 -19.05 7.08
CA ILE A 56 22.86 -19.81 7.13
C ILE A 56 23.82 -19.21 8.17
N TYR A 57 23.98 -17.89 8.16
CA TYR A 57 24.90 -17.15 9.03
C TYR A 57 24.31 -16.84 10.42
N TYR A 58 23.04 -16.45 10.49
CA TYR A 58 22.45 -15.88 11.71
C TYR A 58 21.73 -16.89 12.61
N ASN A 59 20.99 -17.84 12.01
CA ASN A 59 20.25 -18.88 12.72
C ASN A 59 19.85 -20.01 11.74
N PRO A 60 20.60 -21.14 11.70
CA PRO A 60 20.38 -22.18 10.68
C PRO A 60 19.00 -22.84 10.73
N ALA A 61 18.25 -22.74 11.84
CA ALA A 61 16.87 -23.22 11.90
C ALA A 61 15.95 -22.52 10.89
N GLY A 62 16.27 -21.29 10.51
CA GLY A 62 15.51 -20.50 9.54
C GLY A 62 15.54 -21.04 8.12
N LEU A 63 16.55 -21.85 7.76
CA LEU A 63 16.62 -22.50 6.45
C LEU A 63 15.38 -23.37 6.18
N SER A 64 14.77 -23.93 7.23
CA SER A 64 13.55 -24.72 7.10
C SER A 64 12.33 -23.94 6.57
N ASN A 65 12.37 -22.60 6.58
CA ASN A 65 11.34 -21.73 6.02
C ASN A 65 11.56 -21.42 4.53
N LEU A 66 12.65 -21.91 3.93
CA LEU A 66 12.96 -21.65 2.53
C LEU A 66 12.01 -22.42 1.61
N GLU A 67 11.30 -21.71 0.76
CA GLU A 67 10.28 -22.31 -0.12
C GLU A 67 10.81 -22.70 -1.51
N ARG A 68 11.92 -22.08 -1.94
CA ARG A 68 12.53 -22.31 -3.26
C ARG A 68 14.05 -22.09 -3.22
N PRO A 69 14.84 -22.68 -4.13
CA PRO A 69 16.27 -22.46 -4.14
C PRO A 69 16.62 -20.99 -4.38
N LYS A 70 17.67 -20.50 -3.73
CA LYS A 70 18.15 -19.12 -3.85
C LYS A 70 19.67 -19.09 -3.90
N VAL A 71 20.20 -18.11 -4.60
CA VAL A 71 21.62 -17.75 -4.55
C VAL A 71 21.74 -16.26 -4.22
N THR A 72 22.68 -15.91 -3.35
CA THR A 72 22.97 -14.52 -3.00
C THR A 72 24.47 -14.30 -3.11
N ALA A 73 24.86 -13.21 -3.76
CA ALA A 73 26.22 -12.67 -3.72
C ALA A 73 26.18 -11.30 -3.04
N SER A 74 27.20 -10.97 -2.26
CA SER A 74 27.28 -9.69 -1.57
C SER A 74 28.72 -9.19 -1.45
N HIS A 75 28.85 -7.87 -1.38
CA HIS A 75 30.09 -7.18 -1.12
C HIS A 75 29.85 -6.05 -0.11
N SER A 76 30.70 -5.97 0.91
CA SER A 76 30.66 -4.96 1.95
C SER A 76 31.98 -4.21 2.01
N MET A 77 31.89 -2.89 2.10
CA MET A 77 33.00 -1.98 2.37
C MET A 77 32.81 -1.45 3.80
N PHE A 78 33.83 -1.62 4.63
CA PHE A 78 33.80 -1.16 6.02
C PHE A 78 34.63 0.10 6.17
N TYR A 79 34.12 1.03 6.99
CA TYR A 79 34.80 2.27 7.37
C TYR A 79 35.29 3.04 6.15
N SER A 80 34.43 3.25 5.15
CA SER A 80 34.82 3.94 3.93
C SER A 80 35.39 5.33 4.26
N GLY A 81 36.56 5.65 3.70
CA GLY A 81 37.23 6.93 3.93
C GLY A 81 38.26 6.93 5.07
N LEU A 82 38.71 5.77 5.56
CA LEU A 82 39.86 5.70 6.46
C LEU A 82 41.10 6.39 5.85
N SER A 83 41.79 7.16 6.67
CA SER A 83 42.95 7.98 6.27
C SER A 83 44.24 7.18 6.05
N ASP A 84 44.31 5.96 6.59
CA ASP A 84 45.44 5.05 6.45
C ASP A 84 45.46 4.29 5.11
N GLY A 85 44.43 4.47 4.28
CA GLY A 85 44.28 3.76 2.99
C GLY A 85 43.88 2.30 3.15
N SER A 86 43.47 1.86 4.35
CA SER A 86 42.97 0.51 4.59
C SER A 86 41.63 0.29 3.86
N SER A 87 41.63 -0.58 2.85
CA SER A 87 40.42 -0.99 2.14
C SER A 87 39.88 -2.29 2.74
N LEU A 88 39.04 -2.15 3.76
CA LEU A 88 38.40 -3.26 4.47
C LEU A 88 37.19 -3.76 3.67
N GLY A 89 37.31 -4.95 3.10
CA GLY A 89 36.31 -5.54 2.22
C GLY A 89 35.87 -6.92 2.67
N LEU A 90 34.59 -7.24 2.45
CA LEU A 90 34.02 -8.56 2.68
C LEU A 90 33.17 -8.99 1.50
N SER A 91 33.54 -10.08 0.85
CA SER A 91 32.77 -10.67 -0.25
C SER A 91 32.19 -12.01 0.18
N ALA A 92 30.94 -12.28 -0.16
CA ALA A 92 30.31 -13.54 0.20
C ALA A 92 29.36 -14.04 -0.88
N VAL A 93 29.27 -15.36 -1.02
CA VAL A 93 28.31 -16.06 -1.86
C VAL A 93 27.65 -17.15 -1.04
N ALA A 94 26.32 -17.24 -1.12
CA ALA A 94 25.54 -18.28 -0.48
C ALA A 94 24.58 -18.92 -1.49
N PHE A 95 24.35 -20.21 -1.31
CA PHE A 95 23.32 -20.97 -2.02
C PHE A 95 22.49 -21.74 -1.00
N ALA A 96 21.17 -21.77 -1.18
CA ALA A 96 20.31 -22.60 -0.35
C ALA A 96 19.22 -23.27 -1.18
N MET A 97 18.85 -24.49 -0.79
CA MET A 97 17.85 -25.29 -1.47
C MET A 97 16.97 -26.07 -0.48
N PRO A 98 15.63 -26.02 -0.63
CA PRO A 98 14.74 -26.91 0.10
C PRO A 98 14.88 -28.36 -0.40
N LEU A 99 14.84 -29.32 0.52
CA LEU A 99 14.90 -30.75 0.24
C LEU A 99 13.50 -31.35 0.15
N SER A 100 13.26 -32.23 -0.82
CA SER A 100 12.00 -33.00 -0.95
C SER A 100 10.74 -32.12 -0.81
N ASN A 101 10.71 -30.99 -1.53
CA ASN A 101 9.66 -29.96 -1.45
C ASN A 101 9.44 -29.39 -0.02
N GLY A 102 10.51 -29.28 0.77
CA GLY A 102 10.52 -28.72 2.13
C GLY A 102 10.25 -29.71 3.25
N ARG A 103 9.87 -30.97 2.96
CA ARG A 103 9.53 -31.97 3.99
C ARG A 103 10.72 -32.41 4.84
N ASN A 104 11.91 -32.48 4.23
CA ASN A 104 13.13 -32.92 4.92
C ASN A 104 14.02 -31.74 5.33
N GLY A 105 13.44 -30.53 5.39
CA GLY A 105 14.16 -29.30 5.66
C GLY A 105 14.83 -28.71 4.42
N ALA A 106 15.90 -27.95 4.64
CA ALA A 106 16.67 -27.29 3.59
C ALA A 106 18.17 -27.32 3.90
N LEU A 107 18.98 -27.33 2.85
CA LEU A 107 20.43 -27.19 2.92
C LEU A 107 20.84 -25.79 2.49
N GLY A 108 21.89 -25.28 3.11
CA GLY A 108 22.55 -24.03 2.75
C GLY A 108 24.05 -24.21 2.73
N ALA A 109 24.72 -23.50 1.83
CA ALA A 109 26.16 -23.36 1.79
C ALA A 109 26.51 -21.88 1.68
N LEU A 110 27.52 -21.43 2.44
CA LEU A 110 28.02 -20.07 2.45
C LEU A 110 29.55 -20.10 2.31
N TRP A 111 30.08 -19.22 1.47
CA TRP A 111 31.48 -18.87 1.41
C TRP A 111 31.63 -17.37 1.60
N GLN A 112 32.48 -16.95 2.53
CA GLN A 112 32.70 -15.56 2.86
C GLN A 112 34.20 -15.28 3.03
N GLN A 113 34.68 -14.17 2.47
CA GLN A 113 36.08 -13.77 2.54
C GLN A 113 36.19 -12.29 2.92
N PHE A 114 36.83 -12.04 4.05
CA PHE A 114 37.27 -10.73 4.49
C PHE A 114 38.70 -10.47 4.02
N SER A 115 39.02 -9.22 3.68
CA SER A 115 40.35 -8.79 3.24
C SER A 115 40.64 -7.38 3.74
N LEU A 116 41.85 -7.18 4.25
CA LEU A 116 42.44 -5.89 4.58
C LEU A 116 43.61 -5.65 3.63
N SER A 117 43.35 -4.94 2.52
CA SER A 117 44.36 -4.49 1.54
C SER A 117 45.40 -5.56 1.14
N GLY A 118 45.03 -6.84 1.11
CA GLY A 118 45.93 -7.94 0.78
C GLY A 118 46.96 -8.31 1.87
N VAL A 119 46.98 -7.61 3.01
CA VAL A 119 47.88 -7.89 4.14
C VAL A 119 47.30 -8.96 5.06
N TYR A 120 45.99 -8.92 5.31
CA TYR A 120 45.29 -9.89 6.15
C TYR A 120 44.01 -10.36 5.46
N TYR A 121 43.66 -11.63 5.65
CA TYR A 121 42.42 -12.21 5.14
C TYR A 121 41.82 -13.21 6.13
N GLU A 122 40.49 -13.31 6.09
CA GLU A 122 39.73 -14.36 6.76
C GLU A 122 38.77 -15.00 5.77
N LYS A 123 38.61 -16.31 5.85
CA LYS A 123 37.77 -17.14 4.99
C LYS A 123 36.91 -18.02 5.86
N THR A 124 35.61 -17.99 5.60
CA THR A 124 34.62 -18.82 6.27
C THR A 124 33.84 -19.60 5.23
N GLY A 125 33.98 -20.92 5.25
CA GLY A 125 33.09 -21.84 4.57
C GLY A 125 32.09 -22.40 5.56
N GLN A 126 30.82 -22.52 5.19
CA GLN A 126 29.78 -23.03 6.07
C GLN A 126 28.79 -23.88 5.29
N VAL A 127 28.41 -25.02 5.86
CA VAL A 127 27.30 -25.86 5.39
C VAL A 127 26.30 -26.00 6.51
N SER A 128 25.03 -25.78 6.20
CA SER A 128 23.95 -25.70 7.16
C SER A 128 22.77 -26.55 6.75
N TRP A 129 22.11 -27.13 7.74
CA TRP A 129 20.84 -27.83 7.56
C TRP A 129 19.82 -27.28 8.55
N GLY A 130 18.64 -26.93 8.04
CA GLY A 130 17.50 -26.49 8.85
C GLY A 130 16.31 -27.40 8.65
N TYR A 131 15.69 -27.83 9.75
CA TYR A 131 14.56 -28.74 9.77
C TYR A 131 13.38 -28.18 10.55
N ARG A 132 12.17 -28.48 10.06
CA ARG A 132 10.91 -28.10 10.70
C ARG A 132 10.02 -29.33 10.81
N PHE A 133 9.49 -29.54 12.01
CA PHE A 133 8.61 -30.67 12.28
C PHE A 133 7.31 -30.58 11.48
N ASP A 134 6.78 -31.75 11.10
CA ASP A 134 5.50 -31.87 10.40
C ASP A 134 4.37 -31.23 11.21
N LYS A 135 3.38 -30.65 10.51
CA LYS A 135 2.14 -30.09 11.09
C LYS A 135 1.36 -31.08 11.96
N ARG A 136 1.55 -32.39 11.77
CA ARG A 136 0.92 -33.45 12.58
C ARG A 136 1.63 -33.72 13.91
N SER A 137 2.85 -33.23 14.09
CA SER A 137 3.64 -33.43 15.30
C SER A 137 3.22 -32.47 16.41
N LYS A 138 3.41 -32.88 17.68
CA LYS A 138 3.28 -31.97 18.85
C LYS A 138 4.29 -30.82 18.83
N TYR A 139 5.33 -30.93 18.00
CA TYR A 139 6.41 -29.96 17.87
C TYR A 139 6.33 -29.13 16.57
N ASP A 140 5.16 -29.06 15.91
CA ASP A 140 4.94 -28.36 14.64
C ASP A 140 5.34 -26.87 14.64
N ARG A 141 5.43 -26.25 15.82
CA ARG A 141 5.87 -24.86 16.03
C ARG A 141 7.38 -24.70 16.15
N LEU A 142 8.12 -25.78 16.37
CA LEU A 142 9.56 -25.78 16.54
C LEU A 142 10.27 -26.00 15.20
N SER A 143 11.40 -25.35 15.02
CA SER A 143 12.35 -25.61 13.94
C SER A 143 13.76 -25.60 14.52
N LEU A 144 14.60 -26.48 14.02
CA LEU A 144 15.97 -26.69 14.50
C LEU A 144 16.92 -26.56 13.33
N GLY A 145 18.16 -26.15 13.59
CA GLY A 145 19.18 -26.16 12.55
C GLY A 145 20.57 -26.29 13.14
N VAL A 146 21.47 -26.78 12.31
CA VAL A 146 22.88 -26.98 12.63
C VAL A 146 23.73 -26.53 11.46
N SER A 147 24.95 -26.08 11.75
CA SER A 147 25.94 -25.74 10.73
C SER A 147 27.30 -26.30 11.10
N LEU A 148 28.08 -26.69 10.10
CA LEU A 148 29.52 -26.94 10.21
C LEU A 148 30.25 -25.81 9.49
N LYS A 149 31.28 -25.26 10.15
CA LYS A 149 32.11 -24.16 9.64
C LYS A 149 33.54 -24.58 9.48
N TYR A 150 34.14 -24.14 8.39
CA TYR A 150 35.57 -24.13 8.14
C TYR A 150 36.04 -22.68 8.21
N LEU A 151 36.87 -22.39 9.21
CA LEU A 151 37.43 -21.08 9.47
C LEU A 151 38.89 -21.10 9.06
N SER A 152 39.34 -20.15 8.25
CA SER A 152 40.76 -19.97 7.94
C SER A 152 41.11 -18.49 7.86
N HIS A 153 42.21 -18.10 8.47
CA HIS A 153 42.73 -16.74 8.38
C HIS A 153 44.23 -16.77 8.13
N GLY A 154 44.76 -15.68 7.64
CA GLY A 154 46.17 -15.57 7.34
C GLY A 154 46.57 -14.16 6.94
N PHE A 155 47.87 -13.98 6.79
CA PHE A 155 48.47 -12.72 6.41
C PHE A 155 49.56 -12.91 5.35
N THR A 156 49.82 -11.84 4.61
CA THR A 156 50.87 -11.78 3.60
C THR A 156 52.17 -11.37 4.27
N ARG A 157 53.26 -12.05 3.92
CA ARG A 157 54.61 -11.64 4.37
C ARG A 157 55.01 -10.38 3.62
N LEU A 158 55.37 -9.36 4.36
CA LEU A 158 55.82 -8.07 3.83
C LEU A 158 57.33 -7.90 4.06
N GLY A 159 57.93 -6.80 3.61
CA GLY A 159 59.36 -6.54 3.82
C GLY A 159 59.75 -6.53 5.31
N GLU A 160 58.82 -6.10 6.15
CA GLU A 160 58.89 -6.06 7.61
C GLU A 160 59.01 -7.45 8.23
N THR A 161 58.57 -8.52 7.53
CA THR A 161 58.78 -9.90 7.98
C THR A 161 60.25 -10.27 8.04
N TYR A 162 61.08 -9.70 7.17
CA TYR A 162 62.52 -9.97 7.08
C TYR A 162 63.37 -8.83 7.63
N ASN A 163 62.73 -7.82 8.21
CA ASN A 163 63.37 -6.65 8.79
C ASN A 163 62.54 -6.13 9.95
N ALA A 164 62.53 -6.91 11.04
CA ALA A 164 61.70 -6.71 12.20
C ALA A 164 61.93 -5.35 12.85
N VAL A 165 60.87 -4.83 13.45
CA VAL A 165 60.88 -3.55 14.16
C VAL A 165 60.81 -3.84 15.66
N GLU A 166 61.81 -3.37 16.41
CA GLU A 166 61.80 -3.42 17.88
C GLU A 166 61.21 -2.13 18.49
N ASP A 167 60.98 -2.16 19.81
CA ASP A 167 60.43 -1.05 20.61
C ASP A 167 61.13 0.28 20.30
N GLY A 168 60.52 1.08 19.41
CA GLY A 168 61.09 2.36 18.95
C GLY A 168 61.03 2.64 17.44
N VAL A 169 60.39 1.78 16.63
CA VAL A 169 60.24 1.97 15.16
C VAL A 169 61.56 1.79 14.39
N PHE A 170 62.62 1.30 15.04
CA PHE A 170 63.89 1.00 14.39
C PHE A 170 63.90 -0.42 13.81
N GLN A 171 64.22 -0.53 12.53
CA GLN A 171 64.43 -1.78 11.82
C GLN A 171 65.78 -2.41 12.24
N ASN A 172 65.77 -3.67 12.64
CA ASN A 172 66.96 -4.35 13.20
C ASN A 172 67.61 -5.36 12.24
N GLY A 173 67.09 -5.53 11.02
CA GLY A 173 67.60 -6.49 10.02
C GLY A 173 67.34 -7.96 10.35
N ASN A 174 66.65 -8.26 11.46
CA ASN A 174 66.31 -9.62 11.84
C ASN A 174 64.95 -10.03 11.26
N THR A 175 64.76 -11.34 11.12
CA THR A 175 63.46 -11.91 10.73
C THR A 175 62.48 -11.89 11.91
N ASP A 176 61.26 -11.40 11.70
CA ASP A 176 60.21 -11.42 12.72
C ASP A 176 59.70 -12.86 12.93
N PRO A 177 59.80 -13.44 14.13
CA PRO A 177 59.47 -14.85 14.38
C PRO A 177 57.96 -15.16 14.25
N VAL A 178 57.08 -14.17 14.43
CA VAL A 178 55.62 -14.34 14.29
C VAL A 178 55.25 -14.26 12.81
N LEU A 179 55.76 -13.26 12.09
CA LEU A 179 55.43 -13.05 10.68
C LEU A 179 56.12 -14.04 9.74
N ALA A 180 57.30 -14.56 10.11
CA ALA A 180 58.03 -15.54 9.31
C ALA A 180 57.53 -16.98 9.50
N GLY A 181 56.78 -17.23 10.57
CA GLY A 181 56.19 -18.53 10.89
C GLY A 181 55.08 -18.96 9.93
N ALA A 182 54.19 -19.82 10.40
CA ALA A 182 52.99 -20.19 9.66
C ALA A 182 52.10 -18.96 9.48
N ASN A 183 51.90 -18.53 8.24
CA ASN A 183 51.15 -17.31 7.92
C ASN A 183 49.66 -17.57 7.64
N SER A 184 49.18 -18.80 7.83
CA SER A 184 47.77 -19.15 7.75
C SER A 184 47.43 -20.27 8.72
N ARG A 185 46.24 -20.21 9.31
CA ARG A 185 45.68 -21.23 10.20
C ARG A 185 44.26 -21.57 9.76
N ALA A 186 43.84 -22.80 10.01
CA ALA A 186 42.48 -23.24 9.76
C ALA A 186 41.94 -24.13 10.89
N ALA A 187 40.66 -24.01 11.17
CA ALA A 187 39.96 -24.76 12.21
C ALA A 187 38.51 -25.05 11.81
N LEU A 188 37.89 -26.01 12.50
CA LEU A 188 36.48 -26.37 12.31
C LEU A 188 35.66 -25.91 13.52
N ASP A 189 34.48 -25.37 13.26
CA ASP A 189 33.51 -24.97 14.30
C ASP A 189 32.09 -25.38 13.90
N ALA A 190 31.13 -25.23 14.81
CA ALA A 190 29.74 -25.58 14.58
C ALA A 190 28.79 -24.53 15.16
N ASP A 191 27.61 -24.42 14.54
CA ASP A 191 26.51 -23.58 15.02
C ASP A 191 25.26 -24.40 15.26
N VAL A 192 24.45 -23.97 16.21
CA VAL A 192 23.13 -24.57 16.51
C VAL A 192 22.09 -23.46 16.59
N GLY A 193 20.93 -23.70 15.99
CA GLY A 193 19.83 -22.75 15.92
C GLY A 193 18.49 -23.38 16.26
N ALA A 194 17.60 -22.57 16.82
CA ALA A 194 16.21 -22.93 17.07
C ALA A 194 15.28 -21.76 16.77
N LEU A 195 14.07 -22.08 16.32
CA LEU A 195 12.96 -21.15 16.13
C LEU A 195 11.67 -21.74 16.71
N TYR A 196 10.92 -20.93 17.45
CA TYR A 196 9.63 -21.29 18.00
C TYR A 196 8.56 -20.28 17.56
N ARG A 197 7.60 -20.74 16.75
CA ARG A 197 6.46 -19.93 16.30
C ARG A 197 5.36 -19.93 17.36
N LEU A 198 5.40 -18.93 18.23
CA LEU A 198 4.41 -18.75 19.30
C LEU A 198 3.01 -18.54 18.73
N THR A 199 2.90 -17.71 17.68
CA THR A 199 1.66 -17.50 16.91
C THR A 199 1.99 -17.43 15.42
N ARG A 200 1.01 -17.14 14.55
CA ARG A 200 1.27 -16.88 13.12
C ARG A 200 2.07 -15.59 12.87
N ARG A 201 2.14 -14.69 13.85
CA ARG A 201 2.83 -13.39 13.74
C ARG A 201 4.09 -13.30 14.59
N TRP A 202 4.12 -13.98 15.74
CA TRP A 202 5.23 -13.94 16.69
C TRP A 202 6.14 -15.17 16.56
N THR A 203 7.43 -14.93 16.41
CA THR A 203 8.48 -15.96 16.39
C THR A 203 9.57 -15.61 17.40
N LEU A 204 9.98 -16.61 18.18
CA LEU A 204 11.14 -16.52 19.07
C LEU A 204 12.28 -17.34 18.44
N GLY A 205 13.51 -16.84 18.54
CA GLY A 205 14.69 -17.52 18.03
C GLY A 205 15.79 -17.58 19.08
N ALA A 206 16.57 -18.65 19.03
CA ALA A 206 17.80 -18.77 19.78
C ALA A 206 18.87 -19.34 18.85
N ALA A 207 20.09 -18.82 18.94
CA ALA A 207 21.24 -19.34 18.21
C ALA A 207 22.49 -19.34 19.10
N LEU A 208 23.26 -20.42 18.99
CA LEU A 208 24.59 -20.55 19.55
C LEU A 208 25.57 -20.69 18.39
N LEU A 209 26.38 -19.67 18.17
CA LEU A 209 27.37 -19.63 17.10
C LEU A 209 28.77 -19.86 17.69
N ASN A 210 29.64 -20.51 16.91
CA ASN A 210 30.97 -20.93 17.32
C ASN A 210 30.94 -21.79 18.60
N ALA A 211 30.07 -22.81 18.61
CA ALA A 211 29.82 -23.66 19.77
C ALA A 211 31.05 -24.50 20.17
N MET A 212 31.97 -24.76 19.25
CA MET A 212 33.20 -25.50 19.51
C MET A 212 34.35 -24.61 20.00
N GLN A 213 34.24 -23.28 19.86
CA GLN A 213 35.29 -22.31 20.20
C GLN A 213 36.63 -22.70 19.57
N ALA A 214 36.62 -22.90 18.25
CA ALA A 214 37.77 -23.43 17.52
C ALA A 214 39.02 -22.57 17.74
N ASP A 215 40.16 -23.19 18.03
CA ASP A 215 41.43 -22.48 18.26
C ASP A 215 42.13 -22.16 16.93
N VAL A 216 42.28 -20.87 16.67
CA VAL A 216 42.88 -20.33 15.44
C VAL A 216 44.24 -19.70 15.68
N ALA A 217 44.91 -19.96 16.81
CA ALA A 217 46.27 -19.47 17.03
C ALA A 217 47.26 -19.91 15.91
N PHE A 218 48.08 -18.97 15.44
CA PHE A 218 49.16 -19.24 14.46
C PHE A 218 50.28 -20.12 15.04
N SER A 219 50.53 -20.01 16.35
CA SER A 219 51.54 -20.77 17.08
C SER A 219 50.89 -21.86 17.93
N GLY A 220 51.43 -23.08 17.90
CA GLY A 220 50.91 -24.20 18.69
C GLY A 220 51.08 -24.05 20.21
N GLY A 221 51.87 -23.08 20.67
CA GLY A 221 52.01 -22.75 22.09
C GLY A 221 51.01 -21.69 22.59
N ASP A 222 50.27 -21.04 21.68
CA ASP A 222 49.31 -19.98 22.00
C ASP A 222 47.87 -20.47 21.83
N LYS A 223 46.91 -19.66 22.29
CA LYS A 223 45.47 -19.92 22.14
C LYS A 223 44.75 -18.67 21.69
N ASP A 224 43.98 -18.80 20.63
CA ASP A 224 43.08 -17.78 20.09
C ASP A 224 41.75 -18.47 19.73
N PRO A 225 40.96 -18.90 20.73
CA PRO A 225 39.69 -19.55 20.48
C PRO A 225 38.68 -18.55 19.90
N VAL A 226 37.99 -18.91 18.82
CA VAL A 226 36.93 -18.03 18.29
C VAL A 226 35.82 -17.86 19.35
N PRO A 227 35.36 -16.63 19.65
CA PRO A 227 34.40 -16.41 20.70
C PRO A 227 33.05 -17.05 20.37
N MET A 228 32.53 -17.82 21.32
CA MET A 228 31.16 -18.34 21.27
C MET A 228 30.16 -17.19 21.42
N LYS A 229 29.14 -17.18 20.56
CA LYS A 229 28.13 -16.13 20.50
C LYS A 229 26.76 -16.71 20.80
N THR A 230 26.09 -16.20 21.81
CA THR A 230 24.71 -16.55 22.16
C THR A 230 23.79 -15.43 21.70
N ARG A 231 22.76 -15.77 20.94
CA ARG A 231 21.76 -14.81 20.45
C ARG A 231 20.37 -15.28 20.80
N LEU A 232 19.56 -14.36 21.30
CA LEU A 232 18.14 -14.53 21.55
C LEU A 232 17.39 -13.46 20.79
N GLY A 233 16.41 -13.86 19.98
CA GLY A 233 15.68 -12.95 19.10
C GLY A 233 14.17 -13.12 19.23
N ALA A 234 13.45 -12.03 19.02
CA ALA A 234 12.00 -12.05 18.87
C ALA A 234 11.61 -11.25 17.63
N SER A 235 10.62 -11.74 16.89
CA SER A 235 10.07 -11.04 15.73
C SER A 235 8.56 -11.03 15.74
N TYR A 236 8.00 -9.94 15.23
CA TYR A 236 6.58 -9.75 14.94
C TYR A 236 6.41 -9.41 13.46
N LYS A 237 5.76 -10.31 12.71
CA LYS A 237 5.47 -10.13 11.29
C LYS A 237 3.99 -9.84 11.05
N SER A 238 3.74 -8.73 10.36
CA SER A 238 2.46 -8.37 9.73
C SER A 238 2.62 -8.44 8.20
N LEU A 239 1.59 -8.06 7.44
CA LEU A 239 1.61 -8.15 5.97
C LEU A 239 2.71 -7.28 5.32
N TRP A 240 2.97 -6.08 5.85
CA TRP A 240 3.96 -5.13 5.30
C TRP A 240 4.95 -4.63 6.35
N LEU A 241 4.88 -5.13 7.58
CA LEU A 241 5.71 -4.66 8.68
C LEU A 241 6.35 -5.85 9.40
N LEU A 242 7.64 -5.77 9.63
CA LEU A 242 8.40 -6.66 10.48
C LEU A 242 9.06 -5.83 11.58
N LEU A 243 8.78 -6.17 12.84
CA LEU A 243 9.50 -5.66 13.99
C LEU A 243 10.35 -6.78 14.56
N ALA A 244 11.59 -6.50 14.92
CA ALA A 244 12.48 -7.50 15.49
C ALA A 244 13.39 -6.90 16.56
N ALA A 245 13.79 -7.74 17.51
CA ALA A 245 14.77 -7.40 18.52
C ALA A 245 15.68 -8.60 18.80
N ASP A 246 16.97 -8.35 18.93
CA ASP A 246 17.97 -9.36 19.31
C ASP A 246 18.74 -8.90 20.56
N ALA A 247 18.92 -9.82 21.50
CA ALA A 247 19.89 -9.74 22.58
C ALA A 247 21.07 -10.66 22.23
N ARG A 248 22.29 -10.10 22.22
CA ARG A 248 23.52 -10.81 21.87
C ARG A 248 24.47 -10.79 23.04
N VAL A 249 25.10 -11.94 23.27
CA VAL A 249 26.06 -12.15 24.34
C VAL A 249 27.26 -12.88 23.76
N GLN A 250 28.45 -12.32 23.92
CA GLN A 250 29.71 -12.95 23.49
C GLN A 250 30.84 -12.58 24.44
N LYS A 251 31.92 -13.36 24.45
CA LYS A 251 33.15 -12.93 25.14
C LYS A 251 33.90 -11.94 24.25
N GLY A 252 34.19 -10.76 24.77
CA GLY A 252 35.01 -9.76 24.11
C GLY A 252 36.51 -10.05 24.25
N PRO A 253 37.38 -9.34 23.50
CA PRO A 253 38.83 -9.55 23.48
C PRO A 253 39.55 -9.47 24.84
N ASP A 254 38.96 -8.80 25.83
CA ASP A 254 39.49 -8.69 27.19
C ASP A 254 39.00 -9.84 28.11
N GLY A 255 38.34 -10.84 27.53
CA GLY A 255 37.76 -12.00 28.23
C GLY A 255 36.46 -11.71 28.97
N LYS A 256 35.98 -10.46 28.99
CA LYS A 256 34.71 -10.08 29.61
C LYS A 256 33.55 -10.43 28.69
N THR A 257 32.36 -10.55 29.29
CA THR A 257 31.14 -10.85 28.53
C THR A 257 30.49 -9.55 28.07
N ASP A 258 30.49 -9.32 26.77
CA ASP A 258 29.82 -8.19 26.13
C ASP A 258 28.36 -8.51 25.86
N LYS A 259 27.49 -7.54 26.14
CA LYS A 259 26.05 -7.61 25.89
C LYS A 259 25.62 -6.51 24.93
N GLN A 260 24.79 -6.87 23.96
CA GLN A 260 24.23 -5.94 22.99
C GLN A 260 22.73 -6.17 22.84
N PHE A 261 21.98 -5.09 22.70
CA PHE A 261 20.54 -5.10 22.46
C PHE A 261 20.25 -4.22 21.26
N ILE A 262 19.56 -4.80 20.27
CA ILE A 262 19.32 -4.11 19.00
C ILE A 262 17.86 -4.31 18.62
N PHE A 263 17.22 -3.22 18.21
CA PHE A 263 15.85 -3.18 17.74
C PHE A 263 15.82 -2.76 16.28
N ALA A 264 15.03 -3.45 15.47
CA ALA A 264 14.90 -3.19 14.05
C ALA A 264 13.44 -3.17 13.61
N ALA A 265 13.17 -2.36 12.59
CA ALA A 265 11.90 -2.32 11.89
C ALA A 265 12.15 -2.38 10.39
N GLU A 266 11.38 -3.21 9.69
CA GLU A 266 11.34 -3.29 8.23
C GLU A 266 9.90 -3.07 7.77
N LYS A 267 9.73 -2.21 6.77
CA LYS A 267 8.46 -1.97 6.09
C LYS A 267 8.62 -2.27 4.62
N VAL A 268 7.74 -3.12 4.09
CA VAL A 268 7.69 -3.45 2.67
C VAL A 268 6.56 -2.67 2.02
N PHE A 269 6.85 -2.01 0.91
CA PHE A 269 5.94 -1.32 0.02
C PHE A 269 5.83 -2.14 -1.26
N PRO A 270 4.99 -3.18 -1.27
CA PRO A 270 4.86 -4.03 -2.42
C PRO A 270 4.10 -3.32 -3.56
N SER A 271 4.47 -3.63 -4.81
CA SER A 271 3.86 -3.05 -6.00
C SER A 271 3.73 -4.11 -7.09
N LEU A 272 2.50 -4.31 -7.58
CA LEU A 272 2.18 -5.32 -8.59
C LEU A 272 2.96 -5.09 -9.91
N ASP A 273 3.14 -3.83 -10.31
CA ASP A 273 3.68 -3.49 -11.64
C ASP A 273 5.16 -3.09 -11.60
N ARG A 274 5.64 -2.62 -10.44
CA ARG A 274 6.97 -2.01 -10.28
C ARG A 274 7.90 -2.76 -9.34
N GLY A 275 7.48 -3.90 -8.77
CA GLY A 275 8.27 -4.66 -7.80
C GLY A 275 8.18 -4.11 -6.37
N ASP A 276 8.65 -4.90 -5.41
CA ASP A 276 8.53 -4.60 -3.99
C ASP A 276 9.69 -3.73 -3.51
N LEU A 277 9.38 -2.65 -2.81
CA LEU A 277 10.36 -1.77 -2.17
C LEU A 277 10.36 -2.00 -0.65
N GLY A 278 11.44 -2.55 -0.10
CA GLY A 278 11.64 -2.67 1.35
C GLY A 278 12.48 -1.52 1.88
N VAL A 279 12.06 -0.94 3.01
CA VAL A 279 12.86 0.03 3.78
C VAL A 279 13.00 -0.48 5.21
N ARG A 280 14.20 -0.37 5.77
CA ARG A 280 14.52 -0.86 7.11
C ARG A 280 15.45 0.08 7.85
N ALA A 281 15.37 0.05 9.17
CA ALA A 281 16.29 0.74 10.05
C ALA A 281 16.43 0.00 11.39
N SER A 282 17.55 0.25 12.08
CA SER A 282 17.76 -0.26 13.43
C SER A 282 18.54 0.70 14.32
N LEU A 283 18.39 0.48 15.62
CA LEU A 283 19.16 1.12 16.67
C LEU A 283 19.69 0.04 17.61
N GLY A 284 20.99 0.13 17.93
CA GLY A 284 21.70 -0.81 18.78
C GLY A 284 22.46 -0.11 19.90
N VAL A 285 22.42 -0.70 21.09
CA VAL A 285 23.20 -0.27 22.27
C VAL A 285 23.81 -1.48 22.97
N GLY A 286 24.96 -1.29 23.60
CA GLY A 286 25.64 -2.37 24.31
C GLY A 286 26.89 -1.91 25.04
N ASP A 287 27.62 -2.90 25.55
CA ASP A 287 28.91 -2.69 26.22
C ASP A 287 30.00 -2.20 25.26
N ARG A 288 31.14 -1.76 25.81
CA ARG A 288 32.32 -1.28 25.05
C ARG A 288 31.99 -0.17 24.04
N GLU A 289 31.18 0.78 24.48
CA GLU A 289 30.71 1.92 23.67
C GLU A 289 29.92 1.50 22.42
N PHE A 290 29.44 0.26 22.34
CA PHE A 290 28.65 -0.20 21.21
C PHE A 290 27.38 0.64 21.06
N ARG A 291 27.35 1.44 20.00
CA ARG A 291 26.21 2.23 19.56
C ARG A 291 26.16 2.21 18.05
N GLN A 292 25.04 1.77 17.50
CA GLN A 292 24.88 1.58 16.06
C GLN A 292 23.55 2.14 15.60
N ALA A 293 23.57 2.85 14.47
CA ALA A 293 22.38 3.12 13.68
C ALA A 293 22.56 2.50 12.29
N THR A 294 21.53 1.82 11.79
CA THR A 294 21.56 1.25 10.44
C THR A 294 20.33 1.65 9.66
N ALA A 295 20.47 1.65 8.34
CA ALA A 295 19.40 1.82 7.39
C ALA A 295 19.60 0.85 6.23
N GLY A 296 18.52 0.45 5.58
CA GLY A 296 18.61 -0.40 4.41
C GLY A 296 17.45 -0.22 3.45
N LEU A 297 17.72 -0.59 2.21
CA LEU A 297 16.76 -0.58 1.12
C LEU A 297 16.83 -1.94 0.42
N SER A 298 15.67 -2.47 0.04
CA SER A 298 15.57 -3.62 -0.84
C SER A 298 14.66 -3.31 -1.98
N TYR A 299 15.01 -3.80 -3.16
CA TYR A 299 14.15 -3.75 -4.31
C TYR A 299 14.08 -5.14 -4.93
N LYS A 300 12.88 -5.74 -4.94
CA LYS A 300 12.63 -7.08 -5.46
C LYS A 300 11.69 -6.98 -6.66
N ILE A 301 12.15 -7.47 -7.81
CA ILE A 301 11.33 -7.58 -9.01
C ILE A 301 11.43 -9.00 -9.57
N GLN A 302 10.28 -9.68 -9.64
CA GLN A 302 10.17 -11.08 -10.06
C GLN A 302 11.10 -12.02 -9.25
N LYS A 303 12.24 -12.41 -9.85
CA LYS A 303 13.22 -13.35 -9.29
C LYS A 303 14.46 -12.66 -8.73
N ILE A 304 14.66 -11.37 -9.05
CA ILE A 304 15.85 -10.62 -8.70
C ILE A 304 15.54 -9.71 -7.53
N GLN A 305 16.42 -9.71 -6.54
CA GLN A 305 16.37 -8.78 -5.41
C GLN A 305 17.73 -8.11 -5.24
N LEU A 306 17.72 -6.78 -5.19
CA LEU A 306 18.86 -5.93 -4.89
C LEU A 306 18.69 -5.36 -3.49
N ASP A 307 19.69 -5.54 -2.65
CA ASP A 307 19.71 -5.06 -1.27
C ASP A 307 20.88 -4.11 -1.07
N TYR A 308 20.61 -2.98 -0.41
CA TYR A 308 21.61 -2.05 0.07
C TYR A 308 21.45 -1.89 1.57
N GLY A 309 22.56 -1.99 2.30
CA GLY A 309 22.65 -1.80 3.74
C GLY A 309 23.69 -0.74 4.08
N PHE A 310 23.32 0.17 4.96
CA PHE A 310 24.19 1.18 5.51
C PHE A 310 24.24 1.02 7.01
N SER A 311 25.44 1.07 7.60
CA SER A 311 25.60 1.08 9.05
C SER A 311 26.61 2.13 9.48
N LEU A 312 26.21 2.97 10.43
CA LEU A 312 27.08 3.96 11.03
C LEU A 312 27.40 3.55 12.48
N PRO A 313 28.65 3.16 12.78
CA PRO A 313 29.10 2.96 14.15
C PRO A 313 29.29 4.33 14.81
N ILE A 314 28.50 4.63 15.83
CA ILE A 314 28.48 5.97 16.46
C ILE A 314 29.48 6.06 17.61
N GLY A 315 29.67 4.95 18.34
CA GLY A 315 30.49 4.93 19.55
C GLY A 315 31.96 4.53 19.34
N THR A 316 32.30 3.90 18.22
CA THR A 316 33.64 3.33 17.99
C THR A 316 34.46 4.16 17.00
N VAL A 317 34.64 3.68 15.77
CA VAL A 317 35.46 4.33 14.74
C VAL A 317 34.75 5.58 14.23
N LYS A 318 35.36 6.74 14.44
CA LYS A 318 34.84 8.06 14.04
C LYS A 318 35.46 8.51 12.71
N GLU A 319 34.89 9.57 12.14
CA GLU A 319 35.42 10.23 10.93
C GLU A 319 35.46 9.32 9.68
N THR A 320 34.57 8.34 9.61
CA THR A 320 34.37 7.50 8.42
C THR A 320 33.02 7.80 7.78
N ALA A 321 32.87 7.48 6.50
CA ALA A 321 31.59 7.54 5.80
C ALA A 321 30.63 6.39 6.21
N GLY A 322 31.03 5.54 7.17
CA GLY A 322 30.28 4.36 7.60
C GLY A 322 30.58 3.12 6.77
N ASN A 323 29.79 2.07 6.96
CA ASN A 323 29.89 0.82 6.20
C ASN A 323 28.79 0.75 5.15
N HIS A 324 29.15 0.31 3.96
CA HIS A 324 28.26 0.18 2.81
C HIS A 324 28.23 -1.27 2.35
N LYS A 325 27.04 -1.84 2.23
CA LYS A 325 26.84 -3.25 1.88
C LYS A 325 25.87 -3.37 0.73
N LEU A 326 26.24 -4.18 -0.27
CA LEU A 326 25.42 -4.47 -1.44
C LEU A 326 25.24 -5.98 -1.56
N ALA A 327 24.02 -6.42 -1.86
CA ALA A 327 23.75 -7.82 -2.17
C ALA A 327 22.78 -7.97 -3.33
N LEU A 328 23.01 -9.01 -4.14
CA LEU A 328 22.17 -9.44 -5.23
C LEU A 328 21.70 -10.86 -4.94
N THR A 329 20.39 -11.07 -4.93
CA THR A 329 19.76 -12.36 -4.68
C THR A 329 18.92 -12.78 -5.88
N TYR A 330 19.15 -14.00 -6.37
CA TYR A 330 18.35 -14.62 -7.41
C TYR A 330 17.53 -15.78 -6.85
N HIS A 331 16.24 -15.79 -7.17
CA HIS A 331 15.27 -16.77 -6.73
C HIS A 331 14.95 -17.75 -7.86
N PHE A 332 15.29 -19.02 -7.70
CA PHE A 332 15.02 -20.06 -8.70
C PHE A 332 13.59 -20.58 -8.61
N GLY A 333 13.07 -21.10 -9.73
CA GLY A 333 11.72 -21.67 -9.80
C GLY A 333 10.61 -20.64 -10.06
N SER A 334 9.36 -21.07 -9.93
CA SER A 334 8.17 -20.22 -10.04
C SER A 334 7.97 -19.37 -8.77
N ILE A 335 7.03 -18.43 -8.85
CA ILE A 335 6.53 -17.67 -7.69
C ILE A 335 5.88 -18.67 -6.74
N THR A 336 6.11 -18.53 -5.43
CA THR A 336 5.58 -19.46 -4.44
C THR A 336 4.10 -19.18 -4.14
N GLN A 337 3.36 -20.17 -3.62
CA GLN A 337 1.95 -19.94 -3.24
C GLN A 337 1.80 -18.84 -2.18
N SER A 338 2.78 -18.71 -1.29
CA SER A 338 2.83 -17.66 -0.27
C SER A 338 2.97 -16.28 -0.91
N GLU A 339 3.87 -16.13 -1.89
CA GLU A 339 4.05 -14.89 -2.66
C GLU A 339 2.80 -14.54 -3.49
N VAL A 340 2.12 -15.54 -4.09
CA VAL A 340 0.84 -15.33 -4.81
C VAL A 340 -0.25 -14.86 -3.86
N ALA A 341 -0.40 -15.49 -2.69
CA ALA A 341 -1.39 -15.12 -1.69
C ALA A 341 -1.13 -13.73 -1.10
N GLU A 342 0.14 -13.35 -0.87
CA GLU A 342 0.53 -12.01 -0.45
C GLU A 342 0.20 -10.97 -1.53
N ALA A 343 0.47 -11.26 -2.80
CA ALA A 343 0.10 -10.39 -3.92
C ALA A 343 -1.41 -10.22 -4.06
N GLU A 344 -2.18 -11.29 -3.88
CA GLU A 344 -3.65 -11.25 -3.92
C GLU A 344 -4.24 -10.45 -2.74
N LEU A 345 -3.75 -10.69 -1.52
CA LEU A 345 -4.12 -9.90 -0.34
C LEU A 345 -3.75 -8.42 -0.51
N LEU A 346 -2.63 -8.14 -1.16
CA LEU A 346 -2.22 -6.77 -1.46
C LEU A 346 -3.12 -6.13 -2.50
N ASP A 347 -3.48 -6.85 -3.56
CA ASP A 347 -4.42 -6.37 -4.56
C ASP A 347 -5.78 -6.07 -3.91
N GLN A 348 -6.26 -6.96 -3.03
CA GLN A 348 -7.46 -6.72 -2.22
C GLN A 348 -7.30 -5.49 -1.32
N TYR A 349 -6.18 -5.32 -0.62
CA TYR A 349 -5.92 -4.16 0.23
C TYR A 349 -5.77 -2.86 -0.58
N ARG A 350 -5.16 -2.91 -1.77
CA ARG A 350 -5.04 -1.79 -2.71
C ARG A 350 -6.42 -1.39 -3.19
N ARG A 351 -7.26 -2.35 -3.62
CA ARG A 351 -8.67 -2.11 -3.95
C ARG A 351 -9.43 -1.51 -2.76
N LEU A 352 -9.19 -1.99 -1.53
CA LEU A 352 -9.81 -1.44 -0.31
C LEU A 352 -9.28 -0.05 0.07
N ARG A 353 -8.01 0.25 -0.19
CA ARG A 353 -7.38 1.54 0.09
C ARG A 353 -7.74 2.57 -0.97
N GLU A 354 -7.75 2.19 -2.25
CA GLU A 354 -8.30 2.97 -3.35
C GLU A 354 -9.80 3.20 -3.12
N ALA A 355 -10.55 2.21 -2.62
CA ALA A 355 -11.93 2.40 -2.19
C ALA A 355 -12.10 3.32 -0.96
N LYS A 356 -11.07 3.48 -0.11
CA LYS A 356 -11.07 4.39 1.06
C LYS A 356 -10.53 5.79 0.77
N GLU A 357 -9.56 5.91 -0.15
CA GLU A 357 -8.99 7.18 -0.64
C GLU A 357 -9.79 7.74 -1.83
N TYR A 358 -10.73 6.99 -2.39
CA TYR A 358 -11.83 7.52 -3.17
C TYR A 358 -12.75 8.34 -2.27
N LYS A 359 -12.37 9.60 -2.05
CA LYS A 359 -13.38 10.64 -1.86
C LYS A 359 -14.10 10.73 -3.19
N SER A 360 -15.27 10.07 -3.28
CA SER A 360 -16.26 10.39 -4.30
C SER A 360 -16.32 11.93 -4.39
N PRO A 361 -15.96 12.52 -5.54
CA PRO A 361 -16.21 13.92 -5.76
C PRO A 361 -17.72 14.04 -5.93
N ARG A 362 -18.48 13.99 -4.83
CA ARG A 362 -19.93 14.17 -4.79
C ARG A 362 -20.81 13.35 -5.74
N ASP A 363 -20.27 12.43 -6.55
CA ASP A 363 -21.06 11.73 -7.55
C ASP A 363 -21.18 10.25 -7.19
N THR A 364 -22.43 9.87 -6.93
CA THR A 364 -23.01 8.55 -7.12
C THR A 364 -22.53 7.94 -8.45
N ALA A 365 -22.41 6.61 -8.56
CA ALA A 365 -22.35 5.99 -9.88
C ALA A 365 -23.59 6.47 -10.63
N SER A 366 -23.37 7.33 -11.61
CA SER A 366 -24.43 7.83 -12.46
C SER A 366 -24.60 6.86 -13.62
N LEU A 367 -25.80 6.81 -14.17
CA LEU A 367 -26.03 6.23 -15.50
C LEU A 367 -25.11 6.87 -16.56
N ASP A 368 -24.54 8.04 -16.29
CA ASP A 368 -23.60 8.75 -17.18
C ASP A 368 -22.20 8.13 -17.28
N ASP A 369 -21.87 7.10 -16.51
CA ASP A 369 -20.59 6.38 -16.68
C ASP A 369 -20.51 5.81 -18.11
N PRO A 370 -19.45 6.10 -18.89
CA PRO A 370 -19.28 5.59 -20.25
C PRO A 370 -19.37 4.05 -20.35
N ARG A 371 -18.96 3.33 -19.31
CA ARG A 371 -19.04 1.86 -19.24
C ARG A 371 -20.47 1.34 -19.13
N LEU A 372 -21.39 2.19 -18.67
CA LEU A 372 -22.81 1.93 -18.50
C LEU A 372 -23.66 2.48 -19.66
N ALA A 373 -23.07 2.84 -20.79
CA ALA A 373 -23.80 3.41 -21.94
C ALA A 373 -25.03 2.59 -22.36
N ASP A 374 -24.94 1.26 -22.39
CA ASP A 374 -26.08 0.40 -22.72
C ASP A 374 -27.17 0.40 -21.64
N VAL A 375 -26.76 0.46 -20.37
CA VAL A 375 -27.67 0.56 -19.22
C VAL A 375 -28.42 1.90 -19.28
N LYS A 376 -27.69 2.99 -19.56
CA LYS A 376 -28.24 4.34 -19.75
C LYS A 376 -29.24 4.39 -20.89
N GLU A 377 -28.92 3.76 -22.02
CA GLU A 377 -29.81 3.73 -23.19
C GLU A 377 -31.11 2.97 -22.87
N GLN A 378 -31.04 1.82 -22.20
CA GLN A 378 -32.25 1.09 -21.78
C GLN A 378 -33.06 1.87 -20.74
N ALA A 379 -32.40 2.51 -19.77
CA ALA A 379 -33.08 3.37 -18.79
C ALA A 379 -33.72 4.60 -19.45
N ARG A 380 -33.11 5.17 -20.50
CA ARG A 380 -33.68 6.27 -21.28
C ARG A 380 -34.94 5.86 -22.05
N ARG A 381 -34.96 4.62 -22.55
CA ARG A 381 -36.15 3.98 -23.13
C ARG A 381 -37.15 3.50 -22.08
N GLU A 382 -36.86 3.75 -20.80
CA GLU A 382 -37.65 3.33 -19.65
C GLU A 382 -37.90 1.82 -19.58
N ASN A 383 -37.01 1.04 -20.18
CA ASN A 383 -36.98 -0.42 -20.07
C ASN A 383 -36.06 -0.81 -18.90
N TYR A 384 -36.57 -0.64 -17.69
CA TYR A 384 -35.80 -0.82 -16.46
C TYR A 384 -35.44 -2.28 -16.19
N TYR A 385 -36.25 -3.24 -16.68
CA TYR A 385 -35.89 -4.65 -16.62
C TYR A 385 -34.61 -4.96 -17.41
N ALA A 386 -34.54 -4.51 -18.67
CA ALA A 386 -33.34 -4.69 -19.50
C ALA A 386 -32.14 -3.91 -18.93
N ALA A 387 -32.36 -2.68 -18.47
CA ALA A 387 -31.33 -1.87 -17.84
C ALA A 387 -30.75 -2.55 -16.59
N ASN A 388 -31.61 -3.08 -15.71
CA ASN A 388 -31.19 -3.77 -14.49
C ASN A 388 -30.42 -5.06 -14.79
N LYS A 389 -30.86 -5.84 -15.79
CA LYS A 389 -30.14 -7.05 -16.22
C LYS A 389 -28.73 -6.70 -16.71
N LEU A 390 -28.62 -5.72 -17.61
CA LEU A 390 -27.33 -5.26 -18.13
C LEU A 390 -26.42 -4.72 -17.03
N LEU A 391 -26.97 -4.00 -16.05
CA LEU A 391 -26.21 -3.49 -14.92
C LEU A 391 -25.69 -4.62 -14.04
N LEU A 392 -26.50 -5.65 -13.75
CA LEU A 392 -26.09 -6.81 -12.96
C LEU A 392 -25.01 -7.65 -13.66
N ASP A 393 -25.13 -7.83 -14.98
CA ASP A 393 -24.12 -8.52 -15.78
C ASP A 393 -22.77 -7.76 -15.74
N LYS A 394 -22.82 -6.42 -15.87
CA LYS A 394 -21.63 -5.55 -15.80
C LYS A 394 -21.11 -5.32 -14.38
N ALA A 395 -21.94 -5.49 -13.34
CA ALA A 395 -21.56 -5.21 -11.95
C ALA A 395 -20.47 -6.16 -11.43
N GLY A 396 -20.31 -7.34 -12.02
CA GLY A 396 -19.20 -8.25 -11.72
C GLY A 396 -17.86 -7.80 -12.33
N GLU A 397 -17.90 -6.98 -13.39
CA GLU A 397 -16.74 -6.44 -14.10
C GLU A 397 -16.34 -5.05 -13.57
N LEU A 398 -17.30 -4.31 -13.02
CA LEU A 398 -17.06 -3.04 -12.34
C LEU A 398 -16.47 -3.33 -10.95
N LEU A 399 -15.39 -2.62 -10.60
CA LEU A 399 -14.78 -2.69 -9.27
C LEU A 399 -15.85 -2.53 -8.17
N PRO A 400 -15.70 -3.16 -6.97
CA PRO A 400 -16.66 -3.05 -5.88
C PRO A 400 -16.68 -1.61 -5.32
N ASP A 401 -17.40 -0.75 -6.01
CA ASP A 401 -17.68 0.62 -5.62
C ASP A 401 -19.04 0.67 -4.94
N SER A 402 -19.07 1.27 -3.74
CA SER A 402 -20.30 1.58 -2.99
C SER A 402 -21.34 2.32 -3.83
N SER A 403 -20.88 3.11 -4.80
CA SER A 403 -21.71 3.91 -5.70
C SER A 403 -22.44 3.02 -6.73
N VAL A 404 -21.77 1.99 -7.26
CA VAL A 404 -22.36 0.96 -8.12
C VAL A 404 -23.36 0.10 -7.34
N VAL A 405 -23.04 -0.27 -6.10
CA VAL A 405 -24.00 -0.96 -5.22
C VAL A 405 -25.25 -0.10 -4.97
N GLY A 406 -25.07 1.21 -4.79
CA GLY A 406 -26.16 2.18 -4.67
C GLY A 406 -27.02 2.26 -5.93
N LEU A 407 -26.40 2.41 -7.10
CA LEU A 407 -27.10 2.44 -8.39
C LEU A 407 -27.83 1.12 -8.67
N THR A 408 -27.18 -0.03 -8.42
CA THR A 408 -27.80 -1.36 -8.54
C THR A 408 -29.01 -1.48 -7.63
N ARG A 409 -28.92 -1.04 -6.36
CA ARG A 409 -30.06 -1.06 -5.45
C ARG A 409 -31.22 -0.18 -5.94
N ARG A 410 -30.93 1.02 -6.45
CA ARG A 410 -31.94 1.93 -7.01
C ARG A 410 -32.59 1.34 -8.26
N LEU A 411 -31.78 0.91 -9.24
CA LEU A 411 -32.28 0.35 -10.51
C LEU A 411 -33.01 -0.97 -10.33
N SER A 412 -32.54 -1.86 -9.47
CA SER A 412 -33.26 -3.08 -9.12
C SER A 412 -34.59 -2.79 -8.44
N THR A 413 -34.67 -1.75 -7.61
CA THR A 413 -35.94 -1.33 -7.00
C THR A 413 -36.90 -0.81 -8.06
N VAL A 414 -36.45 0.08 -8.94
CA VAL A 414 -37.28 0.58 -10.06
C VAL A 414 -37.77 -0.58 -10.92
N ALA A 415 -36.87 -1.46 -11.37
CA ALA A 415 -37.23 -2.59 -12.23
C ALA A 415 -38.18 -3.58 -11.57
N ALA A 416 -38.16 -3.70 -10.24
CA ALA A 416 -39.07 -4.59 -9.51
C ALA A 416 -40.51 -4.05 -9.44
N PHE A 417 -40.69 -2.74 -9.31
CA PHE A 417 -42.02 -2.12 -9.30
C PHE A 417 -42.53 -1.77 -10.70
N TYR A 418 -41.63 -1.31 -11.56
CA TYR A 418 -41.90 -0.82 -12.91
C TYR A 418 -40.87 -1.38 -13.90
N PRO A 419 -41.06 -2.63 -14.38
CA PRO A 419 -40.18 -3.24 -15.38
C PRO A 419 -40.07 -2.43 -16.67
N SER A 420 -41.15 -1.75 -17.05
CA SER A 420 -41.22 -0.77 -18.13
C SER A 420 -42.19 0.35 -17.77
N LEU A 421 -41.82 1.60 -18.07
CA LEU A 421 -42.74 2.75 -18.07
C LEU A 421 -43.01 3.31 -19.47
N ALA A 422 -42.44 2.66 -20.50
CA ALA A 422 -42.69 3.02 -21.88
C ALA A 422 -44.16 2.80 -22.22
N VAL A 423 -44.77 3.81 -22.86
CA VAL A 423 -46.14 3.75 -23.34
C VAL A 423 -46.09 3.84 -24.86
N GLU A 424 -46.43 2.72 -25.51
CA GLU A 424 -46.61 2.64 -26.94
C GLU A 424 -48.10 2.93 -27.21
N ASP A 425 -48.42 3.81 -28.15
CA ASP A 425 -49.78 4.11 -28.63
C ASP A 425 -50.68 5.05 -27.80
N ARG A 426 -50.18 5.72 -26.75
CA ARG A 426 -50.88 6.87 -26.13
C ARG A 426 -49.96 7.86 -25.43
N GLU A 427 -50.46 9.07 -25.21
CA GLU A 427 -49.78 10.03 -24.35
C GLU A 427 -49.83 9.60 -22.88
N LYS A 428 -48.74 9.88 -22.16
CA LYS A 428 -48.65 9.65 -20.72
C LYS A 428 -49.56 10.60 -19.97
N LEU A 429 -50.34 10.05 -19.04
CA LEU A 429 -51.08 10.83 -18.07
C LEU A 429 -50.11 11.63 -17.18
N ARG A 430 -50.59 12.71 -16.57
CA ARG A 430 -49.74 13.60 -15.76
C ARG A 430 -48.99 12.86 -14.66
N TRP A 431 -49.63 11.92 -13.97
CA TRP A 431 -49.00 11.14 -12.91
C TRP A 431 -47.94 10.17 -13.44
N GLU A 432 -48.09 9.64 -14.66
CA GLU A 432 -47.10 8.77 -15.33
C GLU A 432 -45.86 9.56 -15.76
N GLN A 433 -46.06 10.81 -16.22
CA GLN A 433 -44.96 11.74 -16.50
C GLN A 433 -44.15 12.03 -15.24
N LEU A 434 -44.83 12.40 -14.15
CA LEU A 434 -44.21 12.65 -12.85
C LEU A 434 -43.50 11.41 -12.28
N LEU A 435 -44.08 10.22 -12.46
CA LEU A 435 -43.42 8.97 -12.09
C LEU A 435 -42.14 8.74 -12.92
N SER A 436 -42.19 8.99 -14.22
CA SER A 436 -41.05 8.77 -15.13
C SER A 436 -39.91 9.75 -14.83
N ASP A 437 -40.22 11.02 -14.62
CA ASP A 437 -39.25 12.03 -14.19
C ASP A 437 -38.70 11.68 -12.80
N GLY A 438 -39.57 11.24 -11.87
CA GLY A 438 -39.19 10.92 -10.50
C GLY A 438 -38.26 9.71 -10.44
N VAL A 439 -38.50 8.70 -11.27
CA VAL A 439 -37.61 7.56 -11.45
C VAL A 439 -36.27 7.99 -12.04
N ARG A 440 -36.25 8.89 -13.03
CA ARG A 440 -35.01 9.41 -13.62
C ARG A 440 -34.18 10.16 -12.58
N ASP A 441 -34.79 11.09 -11.84
CA ASP A 441 -34.12 11.83 -10.77
C ASP A 441 -33.66 10.87 -9.65
N PHE A 442 -34.44 9.83 -9.34
CA PHE A 442 -34.06 8.78 -8.38
C PHE A 442 -32.85 7.97 -8.85
N LEU A 443 -32.76 7.59 -10.11
CA LEU A 443 -31.60 6.86 -10.64
C LEU A 443 -30.34 7.73 -10.70
N ASN A 444 -30.50 9.03 -10.94
CA ASN A 444 -29.40 10.00 -11.01
C ASN A 444 -28.98 10.56 -9.65
N GLY A 445 -29.63 10.15 -8.55
CA GLY A 445 -29.29 10.60 -7.19
C GLY A 445 -29.80 11.99 -6.81
N ALA A 446 -30.69 12.59 -7.59
CA ALA A 446 -31.37 13.86 -7.27
C ALA A 446 -32.51 13.63 -6.27
N ASP A 447 -32.17 13.09 -5.09
CA ASP A 447 -33.11 12.48 -4.14
C ASP A 447 -34.26 13.40 -3.68
N PRO A 448 -34.03 14.67 -3.28
CA PRO A 448 -35.13 15.54 -2.84
C PRO A 448 -36.16 15.77 -3.95
N ARG A 449 -35.69 16.00 -5.18
CA ARG A 449 -36.54 16.26 -6.34
C ARG A 449 -37.27 15.00 -6.79
N ALA A 450 -36.59 13.86 -6.78
CA ALA A 450 -37.20 12.55 -7.04
C ALA A 450 -38.34 12.27 -6.07
N MET A 451 -38.12 12.45 -4.76
CA MET A 451 -39.14 12.21 -3.74
C MET A 451 -40.35 13.14 -3.88
N ALA A 452 -40.12 14.41 -4.24
CA ALA A 452 -41.21 15.36 -4.50
C ALA A 452 -42.04 14.95 -5.74
N GLN A 453 -41.39 14.53 -6.84
CA GLN A 453 -42.08 14.08 -8.04
C GLN A 453 -42.87 12.78 -7.82
N LEU A 454 -42.30 11.83 -7.08
CA LEU A 454 -42.98 10.57 -6.74
C LEU A 454 -44.15 10.80 -5.78
N ALA A 455 -44.01 11.68 -4.78
CA ALA A 455 -45.11 12.08 -3.90
C ALA A 455 -46.22 12.78 -4.70
N TYR A 456 -45.86 13.62 -5.66
CA TYR A 456 -46.83 14.27 -6.52
C TYR A 456 -47.56 13.26 -7.41
N ALA A 457 -46.84 12.34 -8.07
CA ALA A 457 -47.44 11.25 -8.83
C ALA A 457 -48.42 10.43 -7.96
N GLN A 458 -48.02 10.06 -6.74
CA GLN A 458 -48.86 9.32 -5.80
C GLN A 458 -50.11 10.10 -5.39
N SER A 459 -50.01 11.41 -5.20
CA SER A 459 -51.18 12.24 -4.85
C SER A 459 -52.23 12.32 -5.97
N LEU A 460 -51.82 12.16 -7.23
CA LEU A 460 -52.70 12.17 -8.40
C LEU A 460 -53.30 10.79 -8.69
N ASN A 461 -52.66 9.72 -8.21
CA ASN A 461 -53.13 8.34 -8.37
C ASN A 461 -53.04 7.58 -7.03
N GLN A 462 -53.82 8.02 -6.03
CA GLN A 462 -53.72 7.53 -4.65
C GLN A 462 -54.14 6.07 -4.47
N GLN A 463 -54.92 5.53 -5.41
CA GLN A 463 -55.39 4.14 -5.37
C GLN A 463 -54.33 3.14 -5.84
N ASP A 464 -53.25 3.61 -6.49
CA ASP A 464 -52.19 2.75 -6.98
C ASP A 464 -51.27 2.30 -5.84
N SER A 465 -51.50 1.06 -5.40
CA SER A 465 -50.70 0.44 -4.34
C SER A 465 -49.23 0.25 -4.72
N SER A 466 -48.91 0.02 -6.00
CA SER A 466 -47.53 -0.13 -6.46
C SER A 466 -46.78 1.19 -6.34
N LEU A 467 -47.42 2.30 -6.70
CA LEU A 467 -46.87 3.65 -6.59
C LEU A 467 -46.63 4.06 -5.14
N SER A 468 -47.59 3.75 -4.26
CA SER A 468 -47.43 3.99 -2.83
C SER A 468 -46.26 3.18 -2.24
N ASN A 469 -46.17 1.89 -2.57
CA ASN A 469 -45.11 1.00 -2.08
C ASN A 469 -43.73 1.39 -2.66
N PHE A 470 -43.69 1.79 -3.93
CA PHE A 470 -42.47 2.27 -4.57
C PHE A 470 -41.97 3.56 -3.90
N LEU A 471 -42.88 4.51 -3.61
CA LEU A 471 -42.56 5.75 -2.91
C LEU A 471 -41.99 5.47 -1.50
N ASP A 472 -42.56 4.55 -0.74
CA ASP A 472 -42.02 4.14 0.56
C ASP A 472 -40.61 3.55 0.41
N ARG A 473 -40.45 2.62 -0.54
CA ARG A 473 -39.16 1.96 -0.77
C ARG A 473 -38.09 2.95 -1.24
N ALA A 474 -38.45 3.90 -2.09
CA ALA A 474 -37.57 4.99 -2.51
C ALA A 474 -37.18 5.87 -1.30
N GLY A 475 -38.14 6.19 -0.42
CA GLY A 475 -37.88 6.93 0.82
C GLY A 475 -36.91 6.21 1.77
N GLU A 476 -37.03 4.89 1.91
CA GLU A 476 -36.08 4.07 2.68
C GLU A 476 -34.67 4.07 2.10
N ILE A 477 -34.55 4.04 0.76
CA ILE A 477 -33.26 4.03 0.06
C ILE A 477 -32.57 5.39 0.16
N THR A 478 -33.32 6.48 -0.05
CA THR A 478 -32.82 7.87 0.02
C THR A 478 -32.68 8.39 1.45
N ARG A 479 -33.34 7.74 2.41
CA ARG A 479 -33.51 8.22 3.80
C ARG A 479 -34.28 9.55 3.87
N ILE A 480 -35.17 9.80 2.92
CA ILE A 480 -36.07 10.95 2.89
C ILE A 480 -37.48 10.43 3.14
N SER A 481 -38.15 10.94 4.16
CA SER A 481 -39.55 10.58 4.43
C SER A 481 -40.44 11.07 3.29
N PRO A 482 -41.28 10.21 2.71
CA PRO A 482 -42.25 10.62 1.69
C PRO A 482 -43.20 11.69 2.21
N ASP A 483 -43.33 12.76 1.44
CA ASP A 483 -44.19 13.89 1.76
C ASP A 483 -45.62 13.62 1.25
N ARG A 484 -46.34 12.77 1.98
CA ARG A 484 -47.65 12.25 1.56
C ARG A 484 -48.76 13.27 1.74
N VAL A 485 -49.64 13.31 0.74
CA VAL A 485 -50.91 14.01 0.81
C VAL A 485 -51.93 13.13 1.55
N PRO A 486 -52.73 13.68 2.49
CA PRO A 486 -53.79 12.94 3.16
C PRO A 486 -54.78 12.29 2.16
N PHE A 487 -55.28 11.09 2.48
CA PHE A 487 -56.16 10.33 1.57
C PHE A 487 -57.52 11.01 1.30
N ASP A 488 -57.96 11.87 2.22
CA ASP A 488 -59.15 12.70 2.08
C ASP A 488 -58.91 13.98 1.25
N PHE A 489 -57.67 14.23 0.83
CA PHE A 489 -57.28 15.41 0.07
C PHE A 489 -57.06 15.11 -1.42
N ASN A 490 -58.07 15.46 -2.23
CA ASN A 490 -58.12 15.10 -3.65
C ASN A 490 -57.61 16.19 -4.62
N ARG A 491 -57.11 17.32 -4.11
CA ARG A 491 -56.64 18.44 -4.94
C ARG A 491 -55.17 18.30 -5.38
N GLY A 492 -54.51 17.21 -4.99
CA GLY A 492 -53.13 16.89 -5.37
C GLY A 492 -52.07 17.60 -4.52
N TRP A 493 -50.81 17.20 -4.71
CA TRP A 493 -49.67 17.64 -3.90
C TRP A 493 -49.38 19.14 -4.00
N ALA A 494 -49.48 19.75 -5.19
CA ALA A 494 -49.21 21.17 -5.36
C ALA A 494 -50.17 22.07 -4.55
N GLU A 495 -51.46 21.72 -4.53
CA GLU A 495 -52.47 22.44 -3.72
C GLU A 495 -52.28 22.19 -2.22
N PHE A 496 -51.86 20.97 -1.84
CA PHE A 496 -51.53 20.66 -0.45
C PHE A 496 -50.37 21.52 0.06
N LYS A 497 -49.32 21.72 -0.75
CA LYS A 497 -48.18 22.60 -0.43
C LYS A 497 -48.58 24.05 -0.20
N ILE A 498 -49.57 24.54 -0.94
CA ILE A 498 -50.12 25.88 -0.75
C ILE A 498 -50.81 26.00 0.60
N ILE A 499 -51.58 24.99 1.00
CA ILE A 499 -52.26 24.98 2.30
C ILE A 499 -51.23 24.91 3.45
N GLU A 500 -50.21 24.06 3.34
CA GLU A 500 -49.10 24.03 4.31
C GLU A 500 -48.45 25.42 4.42
N SER A 501 -48.16 26.05 3.27
CA SER A 501 -47.60 27.40 3.24
C SER A 501 -48.50 28.42 3.93
N ASP A 502 -49.81 28.38 3.68
CA ASP A 502 -50.78 29.32 4.27
C ASP A 502 -50.86 29.18 5.79
N GLU A 503 -50.75 27.95 6.30
CA GLU A 503 -50.68 27.70 7.73
C GLU A 503 -49.46 28.37 8.37
N TYR A 504 -48.27 28.19 7.79
CA TYR A 504 -47.05 28.85 8.26
C TYR A 504 -47.13 30.38 8.12
N TYR A 505 -47.69 30.87 7.01
CA TYR A 505 -47.87 32.29 6.76
C TYR A 505 -48.76 32.95 7.84
N SER A 506 -49.87 32.30 8.21
CA SER A 506 -50.77 32.78 9.27
C SER A 506 -50.09 32.89 10.64
N LYS A 507 -49.10 32.02 10.89
CA LYS A 507 -48.26 31.99 12.09
C LYS A 507 -47.06 32.95 12.00
N LYS A 508 -46.99 33.79 10.97
CA LYS A 508 -45.87 34.71 10.67
C LYS A 508 -44.52 34.00 10.44
N ARG A 509 -44.53 32.71 10.11
CA ARG A 509 -43.35 31.89 9.81
C ARG A 509 -43.07 31.90 8.31
N TYR A 510 -42.71 33.08 7.79
CA TYR A 510 -42.63 33.33 6.34
C TYR A 510 -41.53 32.54 5.63
N SER A 511 -40.43 32.21 6.33
CA SER A 511 -39.34 31.38 5.80
C SER A 511 -39.81 29.96 5.49
N GLU A 512 -40.57 29.35 6.40
CA GLU A 512 -41.09 28.00 6.23
C GLU A 512 -42.21 27.94 5.20
N ALA A 513 -43.07 28.97 5.16
CA ALA A 513 -44.06 29.14 4.11
C ALA A 513 -43.40 29.21 2.72
N LEU A 514 -42.37 30.05 2.58
CA LEU A 514 -41.61 30.18 1.33
C LEU A 514 -40.97 28.86 0.90
N ARG A 515 -40.40 28.10 1.84
CA ARG A 515 -39.78 26.79 1.52
C ARG A 515 -40.78 25.81 0.90
N LYS A 516 -42.01 25.74 1.44
CA LYS A 516 -43.08 24.87 0.88
C LYS A 516 -43.51 25.30 -0.53
N LEU A 517 -43.54 26.60 -0.78
CA LEU A 517 -43.83 27.15 -2.11
C LEU A 517 -42.69 26.92 -3.09
N ASP A 518 -41.44 27.05 -2.64
CA ASP A 518 -40.26 26.80 -3.47
C ASP A 518 -40.18 25.33 -3.90
N GLU A 519 -40.44 24.38 -2.99
CA GLU A 519 -40.58 22.94 -3.31
C GLU A 519 -41.61 22.71 -4.42
N MET A 520 -42.78 23.37 -4.33
CA MET A 520 -43.84 23.23 -5.32
C MET A 520 -43.52 23.89 -6.66
N LEU A 521 -43.00 25.12 -6.63
CA LEU A 521 -42.66 25.90 -7.83
C LEU A 521 -41.45 25.33 -8.57
N GLU A 522 -40.62 24.53 -7.93
CA GLU A 522 -39.58 23.75 -8.61
C GLU A 522 -40.19 22.74 -9.60
N LEU A 523 -41.32 22.11 -9.25
CA LEU A 523 -42.04 21.16 -10.10
C LEU A 523 -43.09 21.82 -10.99
N GLU A 524 -43.73 22.87 -10.49
CA GLU A 524 -44.79 23.62 -11.16
C GLU A 524 -44.42 25.12 -11.30
N PRO A 525 -43.43 25.47 -12.12
CA PRO A 525 -42.88 26.85 -12.19
C PRO A 525 -43.86 27.89 -12.74
N ARG A 526 -44.99 27.45 -13.30
CA ARG A 526 -46.07 28.30 -13.84
C ARG A 526 -47.31 28.30 -12.94
N HIS A 527 -47.21 27.82 -11.70
CA HIS A 527 -48.35 27.81 -10.78
C HIS A 527 -48.70 29.23 -10.31
N LEU A 528 -49.75 29.83 -10.90
CA LEU A 528 -50.14 31.23 -10.68
C LEU A 528 -50.26 31.60 -9.20
N LEU A 529 -51.05 30.83 -8.44
CA LEU A 529 -51.28 31.11 -7.02
C LEU A 529 -50.00 30.92 -6.18
N GLY A 530 -49.14 29.99 -6.59
CA GLY A 530 -47.85 29.72 -5.94
C GLY A 530 -46.91 30.91 -6.07
N LEU A 531 -46.78 31.45 -7.29
CA LEU A 531 -45.95 32.62 -7.59
C LEU A 531 -46.44 33.86 -6.83
N LYS A 532 -47.77 34.10 -6.77
CA LYS A 532 -48.36 35.20 -5.98
C LYS A 532 -47.98 35.11 -4.51
N LYS A 533 -48.12 33.92 -3.91
CA LYS A 533 -47.83 33.67 -2.50
C LYS A 533 -46.33 33.69 -2.20
N SER A 534 -45.49 33.17 -3.11
CA SER A 534 -44.04 33.20 -2.98
C SER A 534 -43.52 34.64 -3.00
N GLY A 535 -44.04 35.47 -3.91
CA GLY A 535 -43.74 36.90 -3.92
C GLY A 535 -44.13 37.60 -2.61
N SER A 536 -45.28 37.24 -2.04
CA SER A 536 -45.76 37.78 -0.76
C SER A 536 -44.87 37.36 0.42
N CYS A 537 -44.45 36.10 0.48
CA CYS A 537 -43.52 35.62 1.51
C CYS A 537 -42.16 36.33 1.42
N ASN A 538 -41.60 36.44 0.20
CA ASN A 538 -40.33 37.14 -0.02
C ASN A 538 -40.42 38.62 0.38
N TYR A 539 -41.54 39.30 0.09
CA TYR A 539 -41.76 40.68 0.49
C TYR A 539 -41.77 40.83 2.02
N MET A 540 -42.46 39.92 2.73
CA MET A 540 -42.50 39.92 4.20
C MET A 540 -41.13 39.61 4.83
N LEU A 541 -40.27 38.86 4.15
CA LEU A 541 -38.89 38.57 4.55
C LEU A 541 -37.89 39.67 4.17
N GLY A 542 -38.32 40.75 3.51
CA GLY A 542 -37.45 41.82 3.03
C GLY A 542 -36.72 41.53 1.71
N GLY A 543 -36.99 40.38 1.08
CA GLY A 543 -36.47 39.97 -0.23
C GLY A 543 -37.22 40.63 -1.39
N TYR A 544 -37.24 41.97 -1.45
CA TYR A 544 -38.05 42.73 -2.40
C TYR A 544 -37.72 42.45 -3.88
N ALA A 545 -36.45 42.13 -4.17
CA ALA A 545 -35.97 41.73 -5.49
C ALA A 545 -36.70 40.50 -6.04
N ARG A 546 -36.65 39.43 -5.24
CA ARG A 546 -37.27 38.14 -5.57
C ARG A 546 -38.78 38.28 -5.58
N ALA A 547 -39.35 39.07 -4.65
CA ALA A 547 -40.77 39.35 -4.62
C ALA A 547 -41.28 39.98 -5.93
N ALA A 548 -40.61 41.03 -6.42
CA ALA A 548 -40.94 41.69 -7.68
C ALA A 548 -40.79 40.73 -8.88
N HIS A 549 -39.76 39.87 -8.87
CA HIS A 549 -39.55 38.86 -9.91
C HIS A 549 -40.67 37.80 -9.94
N GLU A 550 -41.03 37.21 -8.80
CA GLU A 550 -42.08 36.19 -8.72
C GLU A 550 -43.47 36.76 -9.05
N TRP A 551 -43.79 37.98 -8.59
CA TRP A 551 -45.02 38.66 -8.99
C TRP A 551 -45.02 39.05 -10.46
N GLY A 552 -43.86 39.35 -11.06
CA GLY A 552 -43.73 39.58 -12.49
C GLY A 552 -44.10 38.34 -13.30
N LYS A 553 -43.61 37.16 -12.91
CA LYS A 553 -44.02 35.89 -13.49
C LYS A 553 -45.52 35.63 -13.29
N ALA A 554 -46.05 35.88 -12.10
CA ALA A 554 -47.48 35.73 -11.83
C ALA A 554 -48.33 36.66 -12.71
N ALA A 555 -47.92 37.92 -12.89
CA ALA A 555 -48.64 38.91 -13.69
C ALA A 555 -48.66 38.56 -15.20
N ALA A 556 -47.64 37.84 -15.68
CA ALA A 556 -47.61 37.34 -17.05
C ALA A 556 -48.61 36.19 -17.28
N LEU A 557 -48.94 35.43 -16.22
CA LEU A 557 -49.88 34.31 -16.26
C LEU A 557 -51.31 34.71 -15.84
N GLU A 558 -51.48 35.88 -15.22
CA GLU A 558 -52.76 36.39 -14.76
C GLU A 558 -53.64 36.87 -15.91
N THR A 559 -54.87 36.37 -15.96
CA THR A 559 -55.87 36.70 -16.99
C THR A 559 -56.84 37.78 -16.52
N ASP A 560 -57.06 37.96 -15.20
CA ASP A 560 -57.90 39.03 -14.68
C ASP A 560 -57.16 40.39 -14.72
N PRO A 561 -57.63 41.38 -15.51
CA PRO A 561 -57.01 42.70 -15.60
C PRO A 561 -56.90 43.43 -14.25
N ARG A 562 -57.84 43.20 -13.32
CA ARG A 562 -57.85 43.83 -12.00
C ARG A 562 -56.74 43.27 -11.12
N GLU A 563 -56.61 41.96 -11.08
CA GLU A 563 -55.54 41.28 -10.33
C GLU A 563 -54.16 41.58 -10.93
N LYS A 564 -54.06 41.65 -12.25
CA LYS A 564 -52.83 42.05 -12.94
C LYS A 564 -52.41 43.48 -12.59
N SER A 565 -53.36 44.41 -12.50
CA SER A 565 -53.09 45.79 -12.05
C SER A 565 -52.63 45.83 -10.59
N LYS A 566 -53.23 45.02 -9.70
CA LYS A 566 -52.78 44.90 -8.30
C LYS A 566 -51.35 44.38 -8.20
N LEU A 567 -51.02 43.30 -8.93
CA LEU A 567 -49.65 42.77 -8.99
C LEU A 567 -48.66 43.82 -9.51
N GLY A 568 -49.04 44.60 -10.54
CA GLY A 568 -48.23 45.71 -11.03
C GLY A 568 -47.89 46.73 -9.95
N LYS A 569 -48.87 47.15 -9.15
CA LYS A 569 -48.64 48.07 -8.01
C LYS A 569 -47.71 47.47 -6.96
N MET A 570 -47.88 46.17 -6.64
CA MET A 570 -47.03 45.47 -5.67
C MET A 570 -45.57 45.34 -6.16
N ILE A 571 -45.37 45.07 -7.46
CA ILE A 571 -44.05 45.04 -8.11
C ILE A 571 -43.37 46.40 -8.02
N ASP A 572 -44.08 47.48 -8.35
CA ASP A 572 -43.54 48.84 -8.28
C ASP A 572 -43.16 49.23 -6.85
N GLU A 573 -43.99 48.85 -5.87
CA GLU A 573 -43.70 49.10 -4.46
C GLU A 573 -42.44 48.34 -3.99
N ALA A 574 -42.33 47.06 -4.34
CA ALA A 574 -41.15 46.25 -4.01
C ALA A 574 -39.88 46.84 -4.64
N ARG A 575 -39.92 47.24 -5.91
CA ARG A 575 -38.78 47.88 -6.60
C ARG A 575 -38.34 49.19 -5.93
N ARG A 576 -39.29 50.00 -5.45
CA ARG A 576 -38.98 51.22 -4.68
C ARG A 576 -38.28 50.91 -3.36
N LYS A 577 -38.75 49.89 -2.61
CA LYS A 577 -38.15 49.49 -1.33
C LYS A 577 -36.76 48.87 -1.47
N GLN A 578 -36.48 48.26 -2.62
CA GLN A 578 -35.20 47.60 -2.90
C GLN A 578 -34.09 48.55 -3.37
N GLY A 579 -34.44 49.67 -4.01
CA GLY A 579 -33.46 50.58 -4.62
C GLY A 579 -33.01 50.20 -6.04
N GLY A 580 -33.79 49.38 -6.77
CA GLY A 580 -33.63 49.19 -8.23
C GLY A 580 -32.70 48.07 -8.71
N ALA A 581 -32.14 47.24 -7.83
CA ALA A 581 -31.36 46.07 -8.27
C ALA A 581 -32.26 44.96 -8.87
N ALA A 582 -31.81 44.26 -9.91
CA ALA A 582 -32.50 43.07 -10.41
C ALA A 582 -32.20 41.86 -9.52
N TRP A 583 -33.16 40.93 -9.36
CA TRP A 583 -32.88 39.66 -8.69
C TRP A 583 -32.24 38.69 -9.68
N GLU A 584 -31.03 38.23 -9.36
CA GLU A 584 -30.37 37.14 -10.06
C GLU A 584 -30.46 35.86 -9.21
N PRO A 585 -30.87 34.72 -9.78
CA PRO A 585 -30.82 33.46 -9.07
C PRO A 585 -29.35 33.07 -8.78
N PRO A 586 -29.06 32.37 -7.66
CA PRO A 586 -27.73 31.82 -7.42
C PRO A 586 -27.32 30.90 -8.59
N GLU A 587 -26.04 30.92 -8.99
CA GLU A 587 -25.45 30.19 -10.14
C GLU A 587 -25.68 28.66 -10.18
N SER A 588 -26.36 28.05 -9.20
CA SER A 588 -26.62 26.60 -9.16
C SER A 588 -28.03 26.18 -9.65
N ALA A 589 -28.81 27.05 -10.28
CA ALA A 589 -30.19 26.74 -10.71
C ALA A 589 -30.44 26.88 -12.23
N ALA A 590 -29.39 27.02 -13.04
CA ALA A 590 -29.52 26.90 -14.50
C ALA A 590 -29.60 25.41 -14.87
N ARG A 591 -30.70 25.02 -15.51
CA ARG A 591 -30.74 23.79 -16.31
C ARG A 591 -29.62 23.90 -17.35
N PRO A 592 -28.84 22.84 -17.64
CA PRO A 592 -28.19 22.77 -18.93
C PRO A 592 -29.32 22.71 -19.96
N ASP A 593 -29.51 23.78 -20.71
CA ASP A 593 -30.30 23.72 -21.94
C ASP A 593 -29.76 22.56 -22.78
N GLU A 594 -30.67 21.77 -23.36
CA GLU A 594 -30.30 20.72 -24.30
C GLU A 594 -29.34 21.34 -25.33
N PRO A 595 -28.13 20.78 -25.53
CA PRO A 595 -27.25 21.32 -26.54
C PRO A 595 -27.96 21.15 -27.88
N GLU A 596 -28.34 22.28 -28.48
CA GLU A 596 -28.63 22.37 -29.91
C GLU A 596 -27.58 21.52 -30.63
N LYS A 597 -28.06 20.58 -31.47
CA LYS A 597 -27.20 19.75 -32.31
C LYS A 597 -26.36 20.66 -33.20
N LYS A 598 -25.18 21.04 -32.71
CA LYS A 598 -24.14 21.64 -33.51
C LYS A 598 -23.73 20.61 -34.57
N PRO A 599 -23.63 20.99 -35.85
CA PRO A 599 -23.14 20.08 -36.88
C PRO A 599 -21.78 19.53 -36.46
N GLU A 600 -21.62 18.21 -36.55
CA GLU A 600 -20.39 17.53 -36.15
C GLU A 600 -19.20 18.16 -36.87
N THR A 601 -18.25 18.68 -36.09
CA THR A 601 -17.01 19.23 -36.61
C THR A 601 -16.15 18.08 -37.14
N ALA A 602 -15.35 18.33 -38.19
CA ALA A 602 -14.44 17.32 -38.74
C ALA A 602 -13.54 16.68 -37.65
N ALA A 603 -13.10 17.48 -36.67
CA ALA A 603 -12.33 16.99 -35.52
C ALA A 603 -13.09 16.00 -34.62
N ALA A 604 -14.41 16.13 -34.45
CA ALA A 604 -15.22 15.19 -33.69
C ALA A 604 -15.46 13.88 -34.45
N ARG A 605 -15.51 13.96 -35.79
CA ARG A 605 -15.58 12.78 -36.67
C ARG A 605 -14.25 12.02 -36.65
N ASP A 606 -13.13 12.73 -36.79
CA ASP A 606 -11.79 12.15 -36.74
C ASP A 606 -11.50 11.52 -35.36
N ALA A 607 -11.96 12.14 -34.27
CA ALA A 607 -11.81 11.57 -32.92
C ALA A 607 -12.56 10.24 -32.75
N ARG A 608 -13.79 10.13 -33.26
CA ARG A 608 -14.55 8.87 -33.25
C ARG A 608 -13.94 7.81 -34.17
N GLU A 609 -13.43 8.23 -35.33
CA GLU A 609 -12.77 7.33 -36.27
C GLU A 609 -11.45 6.79 -35.70
N ILE A 610 -10.68 7.64 -35.01
CA ILE A 610 -9.49 7.24 -34.23
C ILE A 610 -9.87 6.25 -33.13
N GLU A 611 -10.92 6.51 -32.36
CA GLU A 611 -11.36 5.61 -31.28
C GLU A 611 -11.80 4.24 -31.83
N LYS A 612 -12.54 4.23 -32.95
CA LYS A 612 -12.95 3.00 -33.62
C LYS A 612 -11.76 2.21 -34.16
N LEU A 613 -10.82 2.87 -34.83
CA LEU A 613 -9.58 2.25 -35.32
C LEU A 613 -8.71 1.74 -34.18
N TYR A 614 -8.71 2.41 -33.03
CA TYR A 614 -7.97 1.96 -31.86
C TYR A 614 -8.57 0.69 -31.26
N GLN A 615 -9.89 0.60 -31.18
CA GLN A 615 -10.60 -0.60 -30.73
C GLN A 615 -10.38 -1.77 -31.68
N THR A 616 -10.52 -1.58 -33.01
CA THR A 616 -10.28 -2.66 -33.97
C THR A 616 -8.81 -3.09 -34.01
N GLY A 617 -7.87 -2.15 -33.93
CA GLY A 617 -6.44 -2.44 -33.85
C GLY A 617 -6.07 -3.23 -32.59
N ALA A 618 -6.67 -2.89 -31.44
CA ALA A 618 -6.48 -3.62 -30.19
C ALA A 618 -7.08 -5.04 -30.25
N ASP A 619 -8.24 -5.21 -30.90
CA ASP A 619 -8.87 -6.51 -31.11
C ASP A 619 -8.04 -7.42 -32.03
N HIS A 620 -7.52 -6.88 -33.15
CA HIS A 620 -6.61 -7.61 -34.03
C HIS A 620 -5.33 -8.00 -33.30
N TYR A 621 -4.79 -7.13 -32.45
CA TYR A 621 -3.62 -7.43 -31.62
C TYR A 621 -3.90 -8.57 -30.63
N ALA A 622 -5.05 -8.55 -29.95
CA ALA A 622 -5.44 -9.59 -29.01
C ALA A 622 -5.66 -10.97 -29.67
N ARG A 623 -6.08 -10.97 -30.95
CA ARG A 623 -6.26 -12.20 -31.76
C ARG A 623 -4.97 -12.68 -32.43
N GLY A 624 -3.84 -11.99 -32.24
CA GLY A 624 -2.56 -12.34 -32.86
C GLY A 624 -2.46 -11.97 -34.35
N GLU A 625 -3.41 -11.19 -34.88
CA GLU A 625 -3.44 -10.72 -36.27
C GLU A 625 -2.59 -9.44 -36.42
N TYR A 626 -1.30 -9.54 -36.13
CA TYR A 626 -0.41 -8.38 -35.97
C TYR A 626 -0.32 -7.48 -37.20
N GLY A 627 -0.39 -8.03 -38.42
CA GLY A 627 -0.38 -7.22 -39.65
C GLY A 627 -1.60 -6.32 -39.78
N LYS A 628 -2.81 -6.80 -39.42
CA LYS A 628 -4.03 -5.98 -39.45
C LYS A 628 -4.05 -4.95 -38.33
N ALA A 629 -3.54 -5.33 -37.15
CA ALA A 629 -3.37 -4.41 -36.03
C ALA A 629 -2.42 -3.27 -36.40
N GLU A 630 -1.31 -3.57 -37.08
CA GLU A 630 -0.35 -2.58 -37.57
C GLU A 630 -0.99 -1.58 -38.53
N ASP A 631 -1.79 -2.07 -39.49
CA ASP A 631 -2.48 -1.23 -40.47
C ASP A 631 -3.51 -0.29 -39.80
N ASP A 632 -4.26 -0.78 -38.82
CA ASP A 632 -5.23 0.04 -38.07
C ASP A 632 -4.53 1.11 -37.22
N PHE A 633 -3.42 0.79 -36.55
CA PHE A 633 -2.65 1.79 -35.78
C PHE A 633 -1.93 2.79 -36.70
N ARG A 634 -1.57 2.43 -37.94
CA ARG A 634 -1.03 3.38 -38.93
C ARG A 634 -2.07 4.38 -39.40
N LYS A 635 -3.30 3.94 -39.68
CA LYS A 635 -4.41 4.84 -40.04
C LYS A 635 -4.70 5.87 -38.94
N ILE A 636 -4.55 5.47 -37.67
CA ILE A 636 -4.66 6.43 -36.55
C ILE A 636 -3.56 7.49 -36.62
N LEU A 637 -2.35 7.14 -37.04
CA LEU A 637 -1.25 8.11 -37.18
C LEU A 637 -1.38 8.98 -38.44
N GLU A 638 -2.14 8.55 -39.46
CA GLU A 638 -2.52 9.40 -40.58
C GLU A 638 -3.53 10.48 -40.16
N LEU A 639 -4.49 10.12 -39.31
CA LEU A 639 -5.50 11.04 -38.76
C LEU A 639 -4.97 11.92 -37.61
N ALA A 640 -4.08 11.36 -36.78
CA ALA A 640 -3.47 12.03 -35.64
C ALA A 640 -1.99 11.63 -35.50
N PRO A 641 -1.06 12.31 -36.22
CA PRO A 641 0.36 11.98 -36.25
C PRO A 641 1.06 11.98 -34.89
N GLU A 642 0.51 12.70 -33.91
CA GLU A 642 1.05 12.79 -32.55
C GLU A 642 0.36 11.86 -31.54
N ASN A 643 -0.51 10.94 -31.97
CA ASN A 643 -1.18 10.03 -31.06
C ASN A 643 -0.18 9.09 -30.34
N PRO A 644 0.06 9.27 -29.03
CA PRO A 644 1.10 8.56 -28.31
C PRO A 644 0.75 7.08 -28.07
N GLN A 645 -0.53 6.74 -28.10
CA GLN A 645 -1.01 5.38 -27.87
C GLN A 645 -0.79 4.53 -29.13
N ALA A 646 -1.12 5.06 -30.31
CA ALA A 646 -0.89 4.38 -31.59
C ALA A 646 0.61 4.16 -31.86
N LYS A 647 1.48 5.15 -31.59
CA LYS A 647 2.95 5.01 -31.70
C LYS A 647 3.48 3.85 -30.84
N LYS A 648 3.07 3.79 -29.57
CA LYS A 648 3.48 2.72 -28.64
C LYS A 648 2.93 1.34 -29.02
N ALA A 649 1.71 1.27 -29.56
CA ALA A 649 1.11 0.02 -30.02
C ALA A 649 1.88 -0.53 -31.24
N LEU A 650 2.23 0.32 -32.20
CA LEU A 650 3.08 -0.01 -33.35
C LEU A 650 4.48 -0.50 -32.93
N GLU A 651 5.14 0.18 -31.99
CA GLU A 651 6.44 -0.27 -31.47
C GLU A 651 6.38 -1.67 -30.84
N ARG A 652 5.29 -1.99 -30.15
CA ARG A 652 5.07 -3.33 -29.58
C ARG A 652 4.86 -4.37 -30.66
N ILE A 653 4.06 -4.07 -31.68
CA ILE A 653 3.81 -4.97 -32.82
C ILE A 653 5.10 -5.24 -33.61
N ILE A 654 5.91 -4.21 -33.88
CA ILE A 654 7.19 -4.33 -34.58
C ILE A 654 8.20 -5.19 -33.80
N ARG A 655 8.16 -5.16 -32.45
CA ARG A 655 8.99 -6.02 -31.61
C ARG A 655 8.53 -7.48 -31.56
N LEU A 656 7.25 -7.74 -31.84
CA LEU A 656 6.67 -9.10 -31.83
C LEU A 656 6.70 -9.77 -33.20
N SER A 657 6.88 -8.99 -34.28
CA SER A 657 7.01 -9.46 -35.66
C SER A 657 8.45 -9.67 -36.14
N ARG A 658 9.44 -9.35 -35.28
CA ARG A 658 10.85 -9.75 -35.42
C ARG A 658 11.13 -10.95 -34.54
#